data_AF-R6PQ77-F1
#
_entry.id   AF-R6PQ77-F1
#
_cell.length_a   1.000
_cell.length_b   1.000
_cell.length_c   1.000
_cell.angle_alpha   90.00
_cell.angle_beta   90.00
_cell.angle_gamma   90.00
#
_symmetry.space_group_name_H-M   'P 1'
#
loop_
_entity.id
_entity.type
_entity.pdbx_description
1 polymer ?
#
loop_
_entity_poly.entity_id
_entity_poly.type
_entity_poly.pdbx_seq_one_letter_code
_entity_poly.pdbx_strand_id
1 'polypeptide(L)'
;MCMAMLFGSVAMFGGIASAAYEKEGFLTFQIEGDGAVLIKCDESATGEITVPAAIGGVPVKRIASAELLGGRFGAFGSCEGITKLNLPDSITQIDDAAFIYCSKLAEINIPAGVTEIGSNCFDGCESLKKIDIPDGVKSIGHNAFAGCKSLEEITIPEGVTSIDFYAFLDCINLEKVKIPESIKEISYRAFYNCTNLKSINLPRGISDIGFEALDGTALYKDKLNWENGVLYVDSVLISAEKSIDGAYEIKQGTTLVASAAFNECYGLTSVTFPAGVTGLCDSAFLSCDGLSAVRLPDGLISIGDYAFSNCTGLIDVSIPDSVTYLGYGAFEDSGIYNAFNFDGNVFYIDNALIRASENLSGEYAIKEGTTAIAEAAFANARELTDVVVPNSIKVIARRTFDECVSLRKVVLSDGLKEIGDRAFFNCCKLADLTIPSSVTEIGTVVFYSTALERVDLPQNLTVISHGLFENSSLKEINIPETVTYIGFEAFADSELKSVYIPASVEKIEDSAFGDCNSLEKITVSPENRNYASDGSGALFTKDMRTLIMLPDGTKITEYTIPDGVYTVYPRAINGRVEVVNVPASVDECRDAFRGNRLTAVNVDPANKQYASDEYGVLYNKEMTELLCYPKGSPRDRYRVPDGVTAISDYSITNTALNVISLPASLMYSPHFDRYDSLALIYFRGNKDQWKNIKNEWGDGHSDSCAPVIIGRDIPEDEAKLNSDLALANLKTRFALIRANIKIIIDKIIRFLKRIFDSIGIR
;
A
#
# COMPACT_ATOMS: atom_id res chain seq x y z
N MET A 1 31.87 -22.76 -21.47
CA MET A 1 33.10 -22.95 -20.67
C MET A 1 33.60 -21.58 -20.25
N CYS A 2 33.98 -21.45 -18.97
CA CYS A 2 34.35 -20.25 -18.22
C CYS A 2 33.20 -19.35 -17.74
N MET A 3 32.59 -19.71 -16.60
CA MET A 3 32.67 -18.88 -15.39
C MET A 3 32.33 -19.76 -14.18
N ALA A 4 33.37 -20.38 -13.61
CA ALA A 4 33.36 -21.00 -12.30
C ALA A 4 34.55 -20.43 -11.54
N MET A 5 34.42 -20.33 -10.21
CA MET A 5 35.38 -19.87 -9.20
C MET A 5 35.35 -18.36 -8.86
N LEU A 6 34.66 -18.06 -7.75
CA LEU A 6 35.29 -17.56 -6.53
C LEU A 6 34.32 -17.70 -5.34
N PHE A 7 34.18 -18.93 -4.85
CA PHE A 7 33.84 -19.18 -3.44
C PHE A 7 34.91 -20.13 -2.91
N GLY A 8 35.67 -19.67 -1.91
CA GLY A 8 36.81 -20.39 -1.38
C GLY A 8 37.27 -19.82 -0.03
N SER A 9 36.59 -20.29 1.02
CA SER A 9 37.05 -20.47 2.40
C SER A 9 37.68 -19.29 3.18
N VAL A 10 36.97 -18.84 4.21
CA VAL A 10 37.56 -18.65 5.55
C VAL A 10 36.61 -19.27 6.58
N ALA A 11 37.08 -20.28 7.29
CA ALA A 11 36.42 -20.84 8.46
C ALA A 11 37.03 -20.24 9.74
N MET A 12 36.15 -19.97 10.71
CA MET A 12 36.37 -19.78 12.15
C MET A 12 37.31 -18.66 12.62
N PHE A 13 36.71 -17.55 13.06
CA PHE A 13 36.86 -16.97 14.41
C PHE A 13 35.58 -16.17 14.71
N GLY A 14 35.00 -16.36 15.90
CA GLY A 14 33.67 -15.87 16.27
C GLY A 14 33.55 -14.35 16.43
N GLY A 15 32.33 -13.86 16.27
CA GLY A 15 31.88 -12.54 16.75
C GLY A 15 31.53 -11.53 15.66
N ILE A 16 30.38 -11.71 14.98
CA ILE A 16 29.72 -10.65 14.21
C ILE A 16 28.22 -10.97 14.09
N ALA A 17 27.37 -10.01 14.43
CA ALA A 17 25.97 -9.98 13.99
C ALA A 17 25.79 -8.76 13.08
N SER A 18 26.52 -8.74 11.95
CA SER A 18 25.85 -8.36 10.70
C SER A 18 24.60 -9.23 10.57
N ALA A 19 23.53 -8.80 9.90
CA ALA A 19 22.50 -9.75 9.49
C ALA A 19 23.21 -10.98 8.90
N ALA A 20 23.19 -12.10 9.63
CA ALA A 20 24.03 -13.23 9.30
C ALA A 20 23.29 -13.93 8.17
N TYR A 21 23.86 -13.89 6.98
CA TYR A 21 23.32 -14.63 5.86
C TYR A 21 23.88 -16.03 5.92
N GLU A 22 23.01 -17.01 6.12
CA GLU A 22 23.36 -18.42 6.16
C GLU A 22 22.87 -19.10 4.89
N LYS A 23 23.67 -20.01 4.33
CA LYS A 23 23.29 -20.76 3.14
C LYS A 23 23.30 -22.25 3.44
N GLU A 24 22.19 -22.92 3.17
CA GLU A 24 22.07 -24.37 3.28
C GLU A 24 21.54 -24.95 1.97
N GLY A 25 22.42 -25.64 1.23
CA GLY A 25 22.08 -26.16 -0.10
C GLY A 25 21.68 -25.05 -1.07
N PHE A 26 20.45 -25.12 -1.58
CA PHE A 26 19.86 -24.12 -2.47
C PHE A 26 19.22 -22.93 -1.74
N LEU A 27 19.13 -22.98 -0.40
CA LEU A 27 18.39 -22.03 0.41
C LEU A 27 19.33 -21.00 1.05
N THR A 28 18.89 -19.75 1.06
CA THR A 28 19.57 -18.61 1.70
C THR A 28 18.64 -18.04 2.76
N PHE A 29 19.21 -17.80 3.95
CA PHE A 29 18.51 -17.33 5.13
C PHE A 29 19.14 -16.03 5.63
N GLN A 30 18.31 -15.19 6.23
CA GLN A 30 18.72 -14.03 7.01
C GLN A 30 18.41 -14.29 8.48
N ILE A 31 19.40 -14.16 9.36
CA ILE A 31 19.19 -14.25 10.81
C ILE A 31 18.69 -12.91 11.34
N GLU A 32 17.54 -12.92 12.01
CA GLU A 32 16.86 -11.75 12.58
C GLU A 32 16.51 -12.02 14.04
N GLY A 33 17.26 -11.42 14.97
CA GLY A 33 17.01 -11.54 16.41
C GLY A 33 17.01 -12.99 16.89
N ASP A 34 15.84 -13.50 17.27
CA ASP A 34 15.62 -14.86 17.78
C ASP A 34 15.07 -15.86 16.74
N GLY A 35 15.10 -15.49 15.45
CA GLY A 35 14.61 -16.33 14.35
C GLY A 35 15.40 -16.13 13.06
N ALA A 36 15.08 -16.95 12.05
CA ALA A 36 15.61 -16.84 10.70
C ALA A 36 14.49 -16.74 9.67
N VAL A 37 14.75 -15.95 8.62
CA VAL A 37 13.87 -15.74 7.48
C VAL A 37 14.50 -16.41 6.26
N LEU A 38 13.76 -17.29 5.58
CA LEU A 38 14.17 -17.84 4.28
C LEU A 38 13.90 -16.79 3.21
N ILE A 39 14.98 -16.25 2.65
CA ILE A 39 14.93 -15.12 1.74
C ILE A 39 15.10 -15.52 0.27
N LYS A 40 15.71 -16.68 -0.02
CA LYS A 40 15.91 -17.10 -1.41
C LYS A 40 16.16 -18.60 -1.56
N CYS A 41 15.52 -19.21 -2.54
CA CYS A 41 15.89 -20.48 -3.14
C CYS A 41 16.54 -20.23 -4.51
N ASP A 42 17.59 -20.99 -4.83
CA ASP A 42 18.19 -20.99 -6.15
C ASP A 42 17.24 -21.60 -7.19
N GLU A 43 17.01 -20.93 -8.32
CA GLU A 43 16.10 -21.39 -9.40
C GLU A 43 16.51 -22.73 -10.01
N SER A 44 17.77 -23.16 -9.85
CA SER A 44 18.23 -24.48 -10.28
C SER A 44 17.79 -25.63 -9.35
N ALA A 45 17.17 -25.33 -8.20
CA ALA A 45 16.63 -26.32 -7.29
C ALA A 45 15.59 -27.21 -7.99
N THR A 46 15.76 -28.53 -7.87
CA THR A 46 14.89 -29.51 -8.50
C THR A 46 14.52 -30.64 -7.54
N GLY A 47 13.34 -31.24 -7.71
CA GLY A 47 12.90 -32.37 -6.91
C GLY A 47 12.36 -31.98 -5.53
N GLU A 48 12.64 -32.80 -4.53
CA GLU A 48 12.20 -32.59 -3.14
C GLU A 48 13.19 -31.69 -2.39
N ILE A 49 12.70 -30.60 -1.82
CA ILE A 49 13.47 -29.65 -1.01
C ILE A 49 12.93 -29.63 0.42
N THR A 50 13.83 -29.70 1.40
CA THR A 50 13.49 -29.62 2.83
C THR A 50 14.06 -28.35 3.42
N VAL A 51 13.21 -27.53 4.03
CA VAL A 51 13.63 -26.36 4.78
C VAL A 51 14.05 -26.81 6.18
N PRO A 52 15.26 -26.45 6.66
CA PRO A 52 15.72 -26.81 8.00
C PRO A 52 14.88 -26.11 9.08
N ALA A 53 14.62 -26.80 10.20
CA ALA A 53 13.87 -26.21 11.33
C ALA A 53 14.63 -25.08 12.05
N ALA A 54 15.95 -25.05 11.92
CA ALA A 54 16.81 -24.02 12.50
C ALA A 54 18.06 -23.83 11.65
N ILE A 55 18.55 -22.60 11.61
CA ILE A 55 19.79 -22.21 10.93
C ILE A 55 20.51 -21.19 11.82
N GLY A 56 21.83 -21.26 11.92
CA GLY A 56 22.60 -20.37 12.81
C GLY A 56 22.24 -20.48 14.31
N GLY A 57 21.61 -21.58 14.74
CA GLY A 57 21.18 -21.80 16.13
C GLY A 57 19.83 -21.17 16.51
N VAL A 58 19.12 -20.56 15.56
CA VAL A 58 17.77 -20.01 15.74
C VAL A 58 16.75 -20.70 14.82
N PRO A 59 15.46 -20.78 15.21
CA PRO A 59 14.43 -21.40 14.39
C PRO A 59 14.15 -20.62 13.09
N VAL A 60 13.86 -21.33 12.00
CA VAL A 60 13.35 -20.70 10.76
C VAL A 60 11.87 -20.39 10.97
N LYS A 61 11.51 -19.11 11.04
CA LYS A 61 10.15 -18.65 11.39
C LYS A 61 9.33 -18.16 10.20
N ARG A 62 9.99 -17.76 9.11
CA ARG A 62 9.33 -17.04 8.00
C ARG A 62 9.87 -17.42 6.63
N ILE A 63 9.01 -17.40 5.62
CA ILE A 63 9.38 -17.44 4.19
C ILE A 63 9.05 -16.07 3.59
N ALA A 64 10.06 -15.39 3.06
CA ALA A 64 9.98 -13.99 2.64
C ALA A 64 9.22 -13.76 1.32
N SER A 65 8.59 -12.59 1.22
CA SER A 65 8.02 -12.05 -0.02
C SER A 65 9.07 -11.39 -0.90
N ALA A 66 8.65 -11.05 -2.12
CA ALA A 66 9.44 -10.30 -3.09
C ALA A 66 9.86 -8.90 -2.59
N GLU A 67 9.00 -8.26 -1.78
CA GLU A 67 9.19 -6.88 -1.30
C GLU A 67 10.37 -6.75 -0.34
N LEU A 68 10.54 -7.72 0.57
CA LEU A 68 11.71 -7.79 1.44
C LEU A 68 13.04 -7.94 0.68
N LEU A 69 12.98 -8.43 -0.56
CA LEU A 69 14.15 -8.82 -1.36
C LEU A 69 14.51 -7.79 -2.44
N GLY A 70 13.72 -6.72 -2.58
CA GLY A 70 13.83 -5.80 -3.72
C GLY A 70 13.65 -6.48 -5.09
N GLY A 71 13.00 -7.65 -5.12
CA GLY A 71 12.82 -8.51 -6.30
C GLY A 71 11.37 -8.57 -6.78
N ARG A 72 11.11 -9.28 -7.88
CA ARG A 72 9.74 -9.53 -8.40
C ARG A 72 9.09 -10.80 -7.86
N PHE A 73 9.85 -11.65 -7.17
CA PHE A 73 9.44 -13.00 -6.79
C PHE A 73 9.78 -13.25 -5.32
N GLY A 74 8.89 -13.95 -4.59
CA GLY A 74 9.14 -14.36 -3.22
C GLY A 74 10.23 -15.44 -3.13
N ALA A 75 10.49 -15.93 -1.93
CA ALA A 75 11.69 -16.72 -1.66
C ALA A 75 11.86 -17.98 -2.54
N PHE A 76 10.78 -18.66 -2.94
CA PHE A 76 10.80 -19.78 -3.90
C PHE A 76 10.25 -19.41 -5.28
N GLY A 77 9.91 -18.14 -5.52
CA GLY A 77 9.23 -17.75 -6.74
C GLY A 77 10.02 -18.11 -8.00
N SER A 78 9.32 -18.63 -9.01
CA SER A 78 9.86 -19.18 -10.27
C SER A 78 10.80 -20.40 -10.12
N CYS A 79 10.79 -21.11 -8.98
CA CYS A 79 11.49 -22.40 -8.85
C CYS A 79 10.75 -23.54 -9.58
N GLU A 80 10.77 -23.53 -10.91
CA GLU A 80 10.05 -24.48 -11.80
C GLU A 80 10.57 -25.94 -11.75
N GLY A 81 11.62 -26.19 -10.98
CA GLY A 81 12.22 -27.52 -10.81
C GLY A 81 11.69 -28.29 -9.60
N ILE A 82 11.17 -27.60 -8.58
CA ILE A 82 10.81 -28.20 -7.29
C ILE A 82 9.50 -28.96 -7.44
N THR A 83 9.47 -30.20 -6.96
CA THR A 83 8.27 -31.06 -7.01
C THR A 83 7.61 -31.24 -5.65
N LYS A 84 8.37 -31.09 -4.56
CA LYS A 84 7.89 -31.25 -3.18
C LYS A 84 8.63 -30.32 -2.23
N LEU A 85 7.91 -29.68 -1.31
CA LEU A 85 8.47 -28.85 -0.25
C LEU A 85 8.09 -29.38 1.13
N ASN A 86 9.10 -29.64 1.97
CA ASN A 86 8.92 -29.98 3.38
C ASN A 86 9.26 -28.75 4.22
N LEU A 87 8.23 -28.14 4.83
CA LEU A 87 8.37 -26.98 5.72
C LEU A 87 8.39 -27.45 7.20
N PRO A 88 9.26 -26.87 8.06
CA PRO A 88 9.29 -27.19 9.47
C PRO A 88 8.17 -26.49 10.27
N ASP A 89 7.76 -27.10 11.39
CA ASP A 89 6.75 -26.56 12.31
C ASP A 89 7.12 -25.20 12.95
N SER A 90 8.40 -24.81 12.86
CA SER A 90 8.89 -23.53 13.36
C SER A 90 8.41 -22.33 12.53
N ILE A 91 7.94 -22.55 11.30
CA ILE A 91 7.45 -21.48 10.43
C ILE A 91 6.06 -21.05 10.91
N THR A 92 5.93 -19.76 11.19
CA THR A 92 4.68 -19.11 11.61
C THR A 92 4.18 -18.10 10.58
N GLN A 93 4.97 -17.80 9.54
CA GLN A 93 4.62 -16.80 8.53
C GLN A 93 5.10 -17.20 7.13
N ILE A 94 4.22 -17.05 6.14
CA ILE A 94 4.50 -17.23 4.71
C ILE A 94 3.98 -15.97 4.02
N ASP A 95 4.89 -15.16 3.49
CA ASP A 95 4.49 -13.89 2.89
C ASP A 95 3.99 -14.04 1.44
N ASP A 96 3.56 -12.92 0.88
CA ASP A 96 3.12 -12.75 -0.49
C ASP A 96 4.12 -13.31 -1.51
N ALA A 97 3.59 -13.95 -2.55
CA ALA A 97 4.33 -14.50 -3.68
C ALA A 97 5.45 -15.50 -3.29
N ALA A 98 5.44 -16.07 -2.09
CA ALA A 98 6.48 -16.98 -1.60
C ALA A 98 6.78 -18.16 -2.55
N PHE A 99 5.75 -18.73 -3.20
CA PHE A 99 5.88 -19.87 -4.12
C PHE A 99 5.33 -19.57 -5.53
N ILE A 100 5.20 -18.29 -5.90
CA ILE A 100 4.66 -17.88 -7.20
C ILE A 100 5.40 -18.58 -8.36
N TYR A 101 4.68 -19.10 -9.35
CA TYR A 101 5.20 -19.82 -10.51
C TYR A 101 6.11 -21.04 -10.21
N CYS A 102 5.96 -21.68 -9.04
CA CYS A 102 6.53 -23.01 -8.79
C CYS A 102 5.74 -24.11 -9.56
N SER A 103 5.78 -24.05 -10.89
CA SER A 103 4.85 -24.80 -11.78
C SER A 103 4.87 -26.33 -11.61
N LYS A 104 5.96 -26.92 -11.11
CA LYS A 104 6.09 -28.36 -10.83
C LYS A 104 5.83 -28.75 -9.38
N LEU A 105 5.60 -27.80 -8.47
CA LEU A 105 5.33 -28.09 -7.07
C LEU A 105 4.01 -28.85 -6.97
N ALA A 106 4.07 -30.10 -6.51
CA ALA A 106 2.93 -31.00 -6.45
C ALA A 106 2.48 -31.31 -5.01
N GLU A 107 3.39 -31.21 -4.04
CA GLU A 107 3.15 -31.51 -2.63
C GLU A 107 3.83 -30.47 -1.73
N ILE A 108 3.04 -29.87 -0.83
CA ILE A 108 3.50 -28.99 0.23
C ILE A 108 2.56 -29.14 1.43
N ASN A 109 3.13 -29.20 2.63
CA ASN A 109 2.36 -29.17 3.88
C ASN A 109 2.62 -27.83 4.56
N ILE A 110 1.55 -27.06 4.80
CA ILE A 110 1.65 -25.77 5.47
C ILE A 110 1.71 -26.00 6.99
N PRO A 111 2.71 -25.44 7.70
CA PRO A 111 2.84 -25.61 9.13
C PRO A 111 1.66 -25.05 9.92
N ALA A 112 1.27 -25.72 11.02
CA ALA A 112 0.11 -25.35 11.83
C ALA A 112 0.21 -23.96 12.50
N GLY A 113 1.42 -23.40 12.62
CA GLY A 113 1.67 -22.07 13.16
C GLY A 113 1.38 -20.92 12.19
N VAL A 114 1.11 -21.21 10.91
CA VAL A 114 0.82 -20.20 9.89
C VAL A 114 -0.60 -19.66 10.08
N THR A 115 -0.72 -18.32 10.13
CA THR A 115 -2.01 -17.63 10.37
C THR A 115 -2.60 -16.97 9.12
N GLU A 116 -1.85 -16.93 8.02
CA GLU A 116 -2.23 -16.24 6.78
C GLU A 116 -1.59 -16.92 5.57
N ILE A 117 -2.33 -16.99 4.46
CA ILE A 117 -1.78 -17.29 3.14
C ILE A 117 -1.73 -15.98 2.35
N GLY A 118 -0.52 -15.47 2.12
CA GLY A 118 -0.32 -14.19 1.44
C GLY A 118 -0.85 -14.12 0.01
N SER A 119 -0.90 -12.90 -0.53
CA SER A 119 -1.31 -12.65 -1.92
C SER A 119 -0.36 -13.34 -2.90
N ASN A 120 -0.90 -13.91 -3.98
CA ASN A 120 -0.16 -14.63 -5.01
C ASN A 120 0.72 -15.79 -4.51
N CYS A 121 0.52 -16.28 -3.26
CA CYS A 121 1.45 -17.21 -2.60
C CYS A 121 1.71 -18.49 -3.42
N PHE A 122 0.68 -19.11 -3.99
CA PHE A 122 0.74 -20.30 -4.85
C PHE A 122 0.28 -20.02 -6.29
N ASP A 123 0.22 -18.75 -6.70
CA ASP A 123 -0.16 -18.38 -8.07
C ASP A 123 0.74 -19.09 -9.09
N GLY A 124 0.14 -19.79 -10.05
CA GLY A 124 0.83 -20.56 -11.08
C GLY A 124 1.51 -21.84 -10.61
N CYS A 125 1.19 -22.38 -9.43
CA CYS A 125 1.60 -23.72 -8.99
C CYS A 125 0.81 -24.81 -9.75
N GLU A 126 1.03 -24.92 -11.06
CA GLU A 126 0.17 -25.70 -11.98
C GLU A 126 0.05 -27.19 -11.63
N SER A 127 1.04 -27.79 -10.98
CA SER A 127 1.08 -29.21 -10.60
C SER A 127 0.50 -29.51 -9.21
N LEU A 128 0.14 -28.48 -8.43
CA LEU A 128 -0.37 -28.65 -7.07
C LEU A 128 -1.77 -29.28 -7.12
N LYS A 129 -1.90 -30.52 -6.64
CA LYS A 129 -3.15 -31.29 -6.72
C LYS A 129 -4.06 -31.12 -5.53
N LYS A 130 -3.44 -30.95 -4.37
CA LYS A 130 -4.08 -30.83 -3.06
C LYS A 130 -3.19 -29.99 -2.17
N ILE A 131 -3.81 -29.18 -1.34
CA ILE A 131 -3.16 -28.45 -0.26
C ILE A 131 -4.06 -28.47 0.96
N ASP A 132 -3.50 -28.81 2.11
CA ASP A 132 -4.19 -28.73 3.39
C ASP A 132 -3.86 -27.37 4.02
N ILE A 133 -4.86 -26.50 4.15
CA ILE A 133 -4.74 -25.20 4.82
C ILE A 133 -4.99 -25.41 6.33
N PRO A 134 -4.08 -24.97 7.22
CA PRO A 134 -4.25 -25.15 8.66
C PRO A 134 -5.44 -24.37 9.24
N ASP A 135 -6.06 -24.92 10.29
CA ASP A 135 -7.19 -24.29 11.01
C ASP A 135 -6.85 -22.91 11.61
N GLY A 136 -5.55 -22.61 11.81
CA GLY A 136 -5.08 -21.32 12.33
C GLY A 136 -5.11 -20.17 11.31
N VAL A 137 -5.31 -20.47 10.03
CA VAL A 137 -5.33 -19.47 8.96
C VAL A 137 -6.61 -18.64 9.00
N LYS A 138 -6.44 -17.32 9.00
CA LYS A 138 -7.53 -16.33 9.09
C LYS A 138 -7.83 -15.62 7.77
N SER A 139 -6.88 -15.60 6.85
CA SER A 139 -7.00 -14.93 5.55
C SER A 139 -6.35 -15.75 4.43
N ILE A 140 -6.94 -15.65 3.24
CA ILE A 140 -6.40 -16.14 1.97
C ILE A 140 -6.36 -14.93 1.05
N GLY A 141 -5.15 -14.49 0.69
CA GLY A 141 -4.96 -13.27 -0.08
C GLY A 141 -5.37 -13.36 -1.55
N HIS A 142 -5.43 -12.20 -2.19
CA HIS A 142 -5.62 -12.01 -3.62
C HIS A 142 -4.76 -12.97 -4.47
N ASN A 143 -5.35 -13.63 -5.47
CA ASN A 143 -4.68 -14.60 -6.35
C ASN A 143 -3.95 -15.76 -5.64
N ALA A 144 -4.19 -16.03 -4.35
CA ALA A 144 -3.37 -16.99 -3.58
C ALA A 144 -3.19 -18.36 -4.27
N PHE A 145 -4.19 -18.87 -4.98
CA PHE A 145 -4.16 -20.13 -5.73
C PHE A 145 -4.49 -19.96 -7.22
N ALA A 146 -4.39 -18.75 -7.77
CA ALA A 146 -4.65 -18.51 -9.19
C ALA A 146 -3.78 -19.43 -10.07
N GLY A 147 -4.33 -19.98 -11.14
CA GLY A 147 -3.59 -20.87 -12.05
C GLY A 147 -3.11 -22.20 -11.45
N CYS A 148 -3.57 -22.62 -10.26
CA CYS A 148 -3.34 -23.96 -9.72
C CYS A 148 -4.13 -25.02 -10.51
N LYS A 149 -3.77 -25.22 -11.78
CA LYS A 149 -4.55 -25.98 -12.77
C LYS A 149 -4.80 -27.44 -12.40
N SER A 150 -3.96 -28.05 -11.58
CA SER A 150 -4.13 -29.44 -11.12
C SER A 150 -4.89 -29.58 -9.81
N LEU A 151 -5.25 -28.49 -9.14
CA LEU A 151 -5.93 -28.53 -7.84
C LEU A 151 -7.32 -29.14 -8.01
N GLU A 152 -7.60 -30.26 -7.34
CA GLU A 152 -8.86 -31.02 -7.51
C GLU A 152 -9.88 -30.70 -6.40
N GLU A 153 -9.40 -30.49 -5.18
CA GLU A 153 -10.22 -30.17 -4.01
C GLU A 153 -9.50 -29.18 -3.09
N ILE A 154 -10.28 -28.32 -2.43
CA ILE A 154 -9.78 -27.48 -1.34
C ILE A 154 -10.79 -27.36 -0.20
N THR A 155 -10.27 -27.28 1.02
CA THR A 155 -11.04 -27.00 2.24
C THR A 155 -10.58 -25.66 2.80
N ILE A 156 -11.49 -24.69 2.90
CA ILE A 156 -11.22 -23.39 3.52
C ILE A 156 -11.43 -23.54 5.04
N PRO A 157 -10.48 -23.12 5.89
CA PRO A 157 -10.55 -23.36 7.33
C PRO A 157 -11.58 -22.48 8.05
N GLU A 158 -12.12 -23.00 9.16
CA GLU A 158 -13.02 -22.28 10.06
C GLU A 158 -12.30 -21.08 10.69
N GLY A 159 -12.66 -19.86 10.31
CA GLY A 159 -11.99 -18.64 10.74
C GLY A 159 -11.70 -17.66 9.61
N VAL A 160 -11.63 -18.15 8.37
CA VAL A 160 -11.57 -17.30 7.17
C VAL A 160 -12.94 -16.65 6.95
N THR A 161 -12.96 -15.33 6.73
CA THR A 161 -14.19 -14.54 6.57
C THR A 161 -14.47 -14.13 5.13
N SER A 162 -13.47 -14.16 4.24
CA SER A 162 -13.62 -13.82 2.83
C SER A 162 -12.77 -14.72 1.94
N ILE A 163 -13.23 -14.93 0.71
CA ILE A 163 -12.43 -15.48 -0.40
C ILE A 163 -12.14 -14.33 -1.35
N ASP A 164 -10.89 -13.89 -1.34
CA ASP A 164 -10.47 -12.63 -1.96
C ASP A 164 -10.44 -12.68 -3.50
N PHE A 165 -10.20 -11.52 -4.12
CA PHE A 165 -10.13 -11.30 -5.56
C PHE A 165 -9.27 -12.37 -6.26
N TYR A 166 -9.88 -13.04 -7.25
CA TYR A 166 -9.22 -14.04 -8.10
C TYR A 166 -8.56 -15.22 -7.35
N ALA A 167 -8.88 -15.48 -6.08
CA ALA A 167 -8.16 -16.45 -5.24
C ALA A 167 -7.96 -17.84 -5.87
N PHE A 168 -8.95 -18.32 -6.65
CA PHE A 168 -8.93 -19.61 -7.38
C PHE A 168 -9.12 -19.45 -8.89
N LEU A 169 -8.80 -18.28 -9.45
CA LEU A 169 -8.87 -18.02 -10.89
C LEU A 169 -8.17 -19.14 -11.69
N ASP A 170 -8.80 -19.64 -12.75
CA ASP A 170 -8.22 -20.66 -13.64
C ASP A 170 -7.76 -21.97 -12.94
N CYS A 171 -8.32 -22.33 -11.78
CA CYS A 171 -8.21 -23.66 -11.19
C CYS A 171 -9.07 -24.68 -11.95
N ILE A 172 -8.71 -24.97 -13.20
CA ILE A 172 -9.55 -25.66 -14.18
C ILE A 172 -9.99 -27.08 -13.76
N ASN A 173 -9.20 -27.77 -12.93
CA ASN A 173 -9.52 -29.10 -12.40
C ASN A 173 -10.20 -29.09 -11.02
N LEU A 174 -10.47 -27.91 -10.44
CA LEU A 174 -11.12 -27.83 -9.13
C LEU A 174 -12.55 -28.35 -9.21
N GLU A 175 -12.81 -29.46 -8.55
CA GLU A 175 -14.12 -30.14 -8.55
C GLU A 175 -14.91 -29.85 -7.27
N LYS A 176 -14.20 -29.64 -6.15
CA LYS A 176 -14.81 -29.53 -4.82
C LYS A 176 -14.18 -28.41 -4.00
N VAL A 177 -15.03 -27.54 -3.48
CA VAL A 177 -14.65 -26.49 -2.53
C VAL A 177 -15.51 -26.66 -1.29
N LYS A 178 -14.90 -26.81 -0.12
CA LYS A 178 -15.61 -26.76 1.16
C LYS A 178 -15.48 -25.37 1.75
N ILE A 179 -16.60 -24.65 1.77
CA ILE A 179 -16.71 -23.30 2.31
C ILE A 179 -17.33 -23.38 3.71
N PRO A 180 -16.67 -22.81 4.75
CA PRO A 180 -17.19 -22.78 6.11
C PRO A 180 -18.26 -21.68 6.30
N GLU A 181 -19.05 -21.77 7.38
CA GLU A 181 -20.10 -20.78 7.70
C GLU A 181 -19.54 -19.40 8.12
N SER A 182 -18.23 -19.32 8.39
CA SER A 182 -17.54 -18.06 8.70
C SER A 182 -17.42 -17.13 7.51
N ILE A 183 -17.47 -17.64 6.27
CA ILE A 183 -17.34 -16.83 5.05
C ILE A 183 -18.56 -15.90 4.88
N LYS A 184 -18.28 -14.63 4.63
CA LYS A 184 -19.25 -13.54 4.39
C LYS A 184 -19.17 -12.98 2.99
N GLU A 185 -18.01 -13.10 2.35
CA GLU A 185 -17.74 -12.53 1.04
C GLU A 185 -16.99 -13.53 0.14
N ILE A 186 -17.39 -13.58 -1.14
CA ILE A 186 -16.62 -14.19 -2.22
C ILE A 186 -16.43 -13.13 -3.29
N SER A 187 -15.22 -12.59 -3.43
CA SER A 187 -14.96 -11.38 -4.23
C SER A 187 -14.92 -11.64 -5.75
N TYR A 188 -14.69 -10.56 -6.51
CA TYR A 188 -14.69 -10.58 -7.98
C TYR A 188 -13.78 -11.70 -8.54
N ARG A 189 -14.37 -12.51 -9.43
CA ARG A 189 -13.72 -13.63 -10.14
C ARG A 189 -13.01 -14.66 -9.27
N ALA A 190 -13.38 -14.81 -8.00
CA ALA A 190 -12.73 -15.74 -7.08
C ALA A 190 -12.61 -17.18 -7.62
N PHE A 191 -13.63 -17.72 -8.30
CA PHE A 191 -13.63 -19.04 -8.94
C PHE A 191 -13.80 -18.97 -10.47
N TYR A 192 -13.44 -17.85 -11.07
CA TYR A 192 -13.59 -17.66 -12.51
C TYR A 192 -12.83 -18.74 -13.28
N ASN A 193 -13.51 -19.34 -14.26
CA ASN A 193 -12.99 -20.39 -15.12
C ASN A 193 -12.51 -21.67 -14.38
N CYS A 194 -13.04 -21.96 -13.19
CA CYS A 194 -12.91 -23.28 -12.54
C CYS A 194 -13.78 -24.33 -13.29
N THR A 195 -13.35 -24.74 -14.48
CA THR A 195 -14.20 -25.44 -15.46
C THR A 195 -14.77 -26.78 -15.02
N ASN A 196 -14.23 -27.41 -13.99
CA ASN A 196 -14.74 -28.68 -13.44
C ASN A 196 -15.59 -28.52 -12.17
N LEU A 197 -15.77 -27.30 -11.66
CA LEU A 197 -16.55 -27.04 -10.44
C LEU A 197 -18.04 -27.13 -10.76
N LYS A 198 -18.66 -28.25 -10.38
CA LYS A 198 -20.07 -28.59 -10.70
C LYS A 198 -21.07 -28.13 -9.65
N SER A 199 -20.64 -27.96 -8.42
CA SER A 199 -21.48 -27.56 -7.29
C SER A 199 -20.61 -26.87 -6.24
N ILE A 200 -21.19 -25.89 -5.57
CA ILE A 200 -20.59 -25.19 -4.43
C ILE A 200 -21.70 -24.95 -3.41
N ASN A 201 -21.38 -25.06 -2.12
CA ASN A 201 -22.32 -24.75 -1.06
C ASN A 201 -21.97 -23.37 -0.51
N LEU A 202 -22.92 -22.44 -0.56
CA LEU A 202 -22.76 -21.10 -0.03
C LEU A 202 -23.24 -21.04 1.43
N PRO A 203 -22.51 -20.36 2.32
CA PRO A 203 -22.87 -20.27 3.73
C PRO A 203 -24.12 -19.41 3.90
N ARG A 204 -24.91 -19.69 4.94
CA ARG A 204 -26.20 -18.99 5.14
C ARG A 204 -26.07 -17.51 5.39
N GLY A 205 -24.93 -17.10 5.96
CA GLY A 205 -24.64 -15.71 6.31
C GLY A 205 -23.83 -14.95 5.25
N ILE A 206 -23.76 -15.46 4.01
CA ILE A 206 -23.11 -14.74 2.90
C ILE A 206 -23.83 -13.42 2.64
N SER A 207 -23.07 -12.33 2.55
CA SER A 207 -23.59 -10.98 2.31
C SER A 207 -23.07 -10.37 1.02
N ASP A 208 -22.01 -10.93 0.43
CA ASP A 208 -21.51 -10.48 -0.85
C ASP A 208 -20.96 -11.61 -1.74
N ILE A 209 -21.33 -11.55 -3.02
CA ILE A 209 -20.82 -12.40 -4.11
C ILE A 209 -20.45 -11.46 -5.26
N GLY A 210 -19.16 -11.30 -5.49
CA GLY A 210 -18.58 -10.40 -6.47
C GLY A 210 -18.89 -10.79 -7.92
N PHE A 211 -18.74 -9.81 -8.82
CA PHE A 211 -19.03 -9.98 -10.23
C PHE A 211 -18.19 -11.13 -10.83
N GLU A 212 -18.84 -11.97 -11.64
CA GLU A 212 -18.21 -13.13 -12.30
C GLU A 212 -17.53 -14.14 -11.35
N ALA A 213 -17.85 -14.14 -10.04
CA ALA A 213 -17.20 -15.01 -9.06
C ALA A 213 -17.28 -16.51 -9.42
N LEU A 214 -18.36 -16.94 -10.09
CA LEU A 214 -18.59 -18.32 -10.53
C LEU A 214 -18.62 -18.49 -12.06
N ASP A 215 -18.29 -17.44 -12.82
CA ASP A 215 -18.35 -17.48 -14.28
C ASP A 215 -17.36 -18.48 -14.85
N GLY A 216 -17.77 -19.20 -15.90
CA GLY A 216 -16.92 -20.20 -16.53
C GLY A 216 -16.80 -21.53 -15.78
N THR A 217 -17.38 -21.66 -14.59
CA THR A 217 -17.51 -22.95 -13.88
C THR A 217 -18.40 -23.95 -14.63
N ALA A 218 -18.31 -25.25 -14.32
CA ALA A 218 -19.25 -26.24 -14.86
C ALA A 218 -20.68 -25.96 -14.40
N LEU A 219 -20.85 -25.55 -13.14
CA LEU A 219 -22.11 -25.10 -12.56
C LEU A 219 -22.77 -24.00 -13.40
N TYR A 220 -22.02 -22.95 -13.72
CA TYR A 220 -22.51 -21.82 -14.50
C TYR A 220 -22.82 -22.19 -15.95
N LYS A 221 -21.99 -23.03 -16.58
CA LYS A 221 -22.12 -23.42 -17.99
C LYS A 221 -23.26 -24.41 -18.25
N ASP A 222 -23.64 -25.21 -17.26
CA ASP A 222 -24.71 -26.20 -17.43
C ASP A 222 -26.10 -25.53 -17.37
N LYS A 223 -26.79 -25.48 -18.52
CA LYS A 223 -28.12 -24.89 -18.66
C LYS A 223 -29.22 -25.57 -17.86
N LEU A 224 -28.99 -26.79 -17.36
CA LEU A 224 -29.93 -27.44 -16.44
C LEU A 224 -29.98 -26.78 -15.06
N ASN A 225 -28.94 -26.03 -14.68
CA ASN A 225 -28.89 -25.28 -13.43
C ASN A 225 -29.62 -23.92 -13.50
N TRP A 226 -30.07 -23.52 -14.68
CA TRP A 226 -30.76 -22.26 -14.90
C TRP A 226 -32.27 -22.47 -14.87
N GLU A 227 -32.93 -21.87 -13.88
CA GLU A 227 -34.37 -21.90 -13.70
C GLU A 227 -34.97 -20.63 -14.32
N ASN A 228 -35.71 -20.77 -15.43
CA ASN A 228 -36.35 -19.64 -16.14
C ASN A 228 -35.37 -18.51 -16.51
N GLY A 229 -34.16 -18.87 -16.95
CA GLY A 229 -33.13 -17.91 -17.33
C GLY A 229 -32.37 -17.31 -16.15
N VAL A 230 -32.52 -17.84 -14.93
CA VAL A 230 -31.76 -17.39 -13.74
C VAL A 230 -31.04 -18.54 -13.07
N LEU A 231 -29.77 -18.34 -12.74
CA LEU A 231 -28.93 -19.26 -12.00
C LEU A 231 -29.04 -18.96 -10.50
N TYR A 232 -29.49 -19.96 -9.75
CA TYR A 232 -29.50 -19.93 -8.29
C TYR A 232 -28.49 -20.92 -7.74
N VAL A 233 -27.80 -20.55 -6.65
CA VAL A 233 -26.94 -21.43 -5.87
C VAL A 233 -27.34 -21.28 -4.41
N ASP A 234 -27.83 -22.36 -3.82
CA ASP A 234 -28.48 -22.36 -2.51
C ASP A 234 -29.56 -21.26 -2.40
N SER A 235 -29.39 -20.30 -1.48
CA SER A 235 -30.30 -19.16 -1.30
C SER A 235 -29.87 -17.89 -2.04
N VAL A 236 -28.89 -17.98 -2.94
CA VAL A 236 -28.33 -16.81 -3.65
C VAL A 236 -28.72 -16.85 -5.12
N LEU A 237 -29.18 -15.71 -5.63
CA LEU A 237 -29.36 -15.47 -7.05
C LEU A 237 -28.03 -14.99 -7.64
N ILE A 238 -27.40 -15.81 -8.48
CA ILE A 238 -26.05 -15.57 -8.99
C ILE A 238 -26.06 -14.73 -10.27
N SER A 239 -26.89 -15.10 -11.24
CA SER A 239 -26.89 -14.46 -12.55
C SER A 239 -28.19 -14.70 -13.29
N ALA A 240 -28.56 -13.78 -14.16
CA ALA A 240 -29.74 -13.82 -15.01
C ALA A 240 -29.34 -13.65 -16.49
N GLU A 241 -30.07 -14.31 -17.37
CA GLU A 241 -29.91 -14.16 -18.80
C GLU A 241 -30.40 -12.77 -19.25
N LYS A 242 -29.59 -12.05 -20.02
CA LYS A 242 -29.94 -10.72 -20.57
C LYS A 242 -31.22 -10.71 -21.42
N SER A 243 -31.71 -11.88 -21.84
CA SER A 243 -32.96 -12.07 -22.57
C SER A 243 -34.21 -12.04 -21.69
N ILE A 244 -34.10 -11.89 -20.37
CA ILE A 244 -35.27 -11.70 -19.50
C ILE A 244 -36.02 -10.44 -19.93
N ASP A 245 -37.33 -10.61 -20.12
CA ASP A 245 -38.26 -9.59 -20.61
C ASP A 245 -39.56 -9.63 -19.78
N GLY A 246 -40.19 -8.47 -19.58
CA GLY A 246 -41.41 -8.35 -18.78
C GLY A 246 -41.16 -8.38 -17.28
N ALA A 247 -42.10 -8.94 -16.50
CA ALA A 247 -42.03 -8.99 -15.05
C ALA A 247 -41.32 -10.26 -14.58
N TYR A 248 -40.46 -10.16 -13.56
CA TYR A 248 -39.77 -11.31 -12.98
C TYR A 248 -40.04 -11.44 -11.47
N GLU A 249 -40.35 -12.65 -11.00
CA GLU A 249 -40.54 -12.96 -9.58
C GLU A 249 -39.33 -13.75 -9.07
N ILE A 250 -38.60 -13.17 -8.11
CA ILE A 250 -37.45 -13.85 -7.48
C ILE A 250 -37.96 -14.98 -6.60
N LYS A 251 -37.36 -16.17 -6.77
CA LYS A 251 -37.72 -17.42 -6.07
C LYS A 251 -37.76 -17.26 -4.54
N GLN A 252 -38.82 -17.77 -3.92
CA GLN A 252 -38.95 -17.83 -2.45
C GLN A 252 -37.75 -18.55 -1.80
N GLY A 253 -37.29 -18.03 -0.67
CA GLY A 253 -36.08 -18.52 0.02
C GLY A 253 -34.77 -17.87 -0.45
N THR A 254 -34.80 -17.00 -1.48
CA THR A 254 -33.64 -16.19 -1.85
C THR A 254 -33.32 -15.18 -0.74
N THR A 255 -32.05 -15.09 -0.35
CA THR A 255 -31.54 -14.18 0.69
C THR A 255 -30.64 -13.08 0.13
N LEU A 256 -29.99 -13.31 -1.02
CA LEU A 256 -29.03 -12.37 -1.62
C LEU A 256 -29.15 -12.36 -3.14
N VAL A 257 -29.02 -11.18 -3.74
CA VAL A 257 -28.85 -10.99 -5.19
C VAL A 257 -27.41 -10.59 -5.45
N ALA A 258 -26.64 -11.45 -6.13
CA ALA A 258 -25.21 -11.29 -6.36
C ALA A 258 -24.88 -10.11 -7.28
N SER A 259 -23.60 -9.74 -7.30
CA SER A 259 -23.11 -8.60 -8.07
C SER A 259 -23.37 -8.81 -9.56
N ALA A 260 -23.91 -7.78 -10.20
CA ALA A 260 -24.29 -7.76 -11.61
C ALA A 260 -25.29 -8.85 -12.04
N ALA A 261 -26.06 -9.44 -11.12
CA ALA A 261 -26.89 -10.60 -11.43
C ALA A 261 -27.90 -10.35 -12.58
N PHE A 262 -28.58 -9.20 -12.61
CA PHE A 262 -29.46 -8.77 -13.69
C PHE A 262 -28.85 -7.68 -14.59
N ASN A 263 -27.53 -7.48 -14.54
CA ASN A 263 -26.87 -6.44 -15.33
C ASN A 263 -27.24 -6.55 -16.83
N GLU A 264 -27.63 -5.40 -17.42
CA GLU A 264 -28.07 -5.27 -18.81
C GLU A 264 -29.33 -6.08 -19.18
N CYS A 265 -30.19 -6.41 -18.22
CA CYS A 265 -31.53 -6.97 -18.52
C CYS A 265 -32.49 -5.86 -19.00
N TYR A 266 -32.24 -5.30 -20.18
CA TYR A 266 -32.98 -4.14 -20.72
C TYR A 266 -34.49 -4.36 -20.85
N GLY A 267 -34.94 -5.61 -21.07
CA GLY A 267 -36.36 -5.96 -21.17
C GLY A 267 -37.08 -6.14 -19.83
N LEU A 268 -36.34 -6.19 -18.72
CA LEU A 268 -36.91 -6.36 -17.39
C LEU A 268 -37.72 -5.12 -16.99
N THR A 269 -39.03 -5.27 -16.80
CA THR A 269 -39.96 -4.15 -16.53
C THR A 269 -40.36 -3.99 -15.08
N SER A 270 -40.33 -5.08 -14.32
CA SER A 270 -40.55 -5.09 -12.86
C SER A 270 -39.94 -6.33 -12.22
N VAL A 271 -39.59 -6.21 -10.93
CA VAL A 271 -39.06 -7.31 -10.12
C VAL A 271 -39.87 -7.42 -8.84
N THR A 272 -40.26 -8.64 -8.49
CA THR A 272 -40.88 -8.96 -7.20
C THR A 272 -39.86 -9.68 -6.32
N PHE A 273 -39.58 -9.11 -5.14
CA PHE A 273 -38.65 -9.68 -4.16
C PHE A 273 -39.39 -10.50 -3.10
N PRO A 274 -38.90 -11.69 -2.70
CA PRO A 274 -39.39 -12.38 -1.53
C PRO A 274 -38.89 -11.69 -0.25
N ALA A 275 -39.63 -11.84 0.85
CA ALA A 275 -39.33 -11.16 2.11
C ALA A 275 -37.97 -11.53 2.74
N GLY A 276 -37.36 -12.64 2.31
CA GLY A 276 -36.08 -13.12 2.82
C GLY A 276 -34.84 -12.43 2.23
N VAL A 277 -34.98 -11.60 1.19
CA VAL A 277 -33.83 -10.90 0.58
C VAL A 277 -33.33 -9.81 1.53
N THR A 278 -32.09 -9.96 1.98
CA THR A 278 -31.43 -9.03 2.91
C THR A 278 -30.38 -8.17 2.22
N GLY A 279 -29.92 -8.51 1.03
CA GLY A 279 -28.91 -7.71 0.30
C GLY A 279 -29.06 -7.76 -1.21
N LEU A 280 -28.72 -6.65 -1.83
CA LEU A 280 -28.45 -6.53 -3.27
C LEU A 280 -26.99 -6.12 -3.41
N CYS A 281 -26.17 -6.94 -4.04
CA CYS A 281 -24.76 -6.64 -4.25
C CYS A 281 -24.54 -5.61 -5.37
N ASP A 282 -23.28 -5.29 -5.63
CA ASP A 282 -22.88 -4.25 -6.56
C ASP A 282 -23.42 -4.50 -7.97
N SER A 283 -23.96 -3.46 -8.59
CA SER A 283 -24.47 -3.49 -9.96
C SER A 283 -25.58 -4.52 -10.21
N ALA A 284 -26.23 -5.05 -9.16
CA ALA A 284 -27.20 -6.15 -9.26
C ALA A 284 -28.26 -5.97 -10.37
N PHE A 285 -28.70 -4.74 -10.64
CA PHE A 285 -29.65 -4.36 -11.70
C PHE A 285 -29.10 -3.24 -12.60
N LEU A 286 -27.78 -3.08 -12.71
CA LEU A 286 -27.15 -2.08 -13.58
C LEU A 286 -27.73 -2.13 -15.01
N SER A 287 -28.06 -0.96 -15.56
CA SER A 287 -28.58 -0.83 -16.93
C SER A 287 -29.87 -1.62 -17.24
N CYS A 288 -30.73 -1.87 -16.26
CA CYS A 288 -32.06 -2.44 -16.48
C CYS A 288 -33.08 -1.36 -16.92
N ASP A 289 -32.90 -0.78 -18.11
CA ASP A 289 -33.66 0.38 -18.59
C ASP A 289 -35.19 0.20 -18.64
N GLY A 290 -35.68 -1.04 -18.81
CA GLY A 290 -37.10 -1.35 -18.80
C GLY A 290 -37.77 -1.18 -17.43
N LEU A 291 -37.00 -1.22 -16.33
CA LEU A 291 -37.54 -1.14 -14.98
C LEU A 291 -38.17 0.23 -14.77
N SER A 292 -39.47 0.27 -14.48
CA SER A 292 -40.18 1.53 -14.24
C SER A 292 -40.41 1.82 -12.76
N ALA A 293 -40.57 0.76 -11.96
CA ALA A 293 -40.77 0.84 -10.53
C ALA A 293 -40.13 -0.34 -9.79
N VAL A 294 -39.62 -0.10 -8.59
CA VAL A 294 -39.05 -1.12 -7.70
C VAL A 294 -39.56 -0.94 -6.27
N ARG A 295 -40.07 -2.03 -5.69
CA ARG A 295 -40.47 -2.09 -4.27
C ARG A 295 -39.55 -3.06 -3.56
N LEU A 296 -38.62 -2.52 -2.77
CA LEU A 296 -37.65 -3.31 -2.02
C LEU A 296 -38.33 -3.96 -0.79
N PRO A 297 -37.93 -5.18 -0.40
CA PRO A 297 -38.60 -5.93 0.67
C PRO A 297 -38.25 -5.39 2.06
N ASP A 298 -39.21 -5.37 2.99
CA ASP A 298 -39.08 -4.81 4.37
C ASP A 298 -37.88 -5.30 5.19
N GLY A 299 -37.25 -6.44 4.82
CA GLY A 299 -36.08 -7.00 5.48
C GLY A 299 -34.74 -6.65 4.84
N LEU A 300 -34.72 -5.82 3.79
CA LEU A 300 -33.50 -5.47 3.06
C LEU A 300 -32.57 -4.61 3.92
N ILE A 301 -31.30 -5.01 4.02
CA ILE A 301 -30.28 -4.37 4.86
C ILE A 301 -29.31 -3.55 4.00
N SER A 302 -28.90 -4.08 2.85
CA SER A 302 -27.88 -3.47 1.99
C SER A 302 -28.30 -3.35 0.52
N ILE A 303 -27.92 -2.22 -0.08
CA ILE A 303 -27.95 -1.96 -1.52
C ILE A 303 -26.53 -1.60 -1.94
N GLY A 304 -25.92 -2.41 -2.81
CA GLY A 304 -24.53 -2.29 -3.25
C GLY A 304 -24.28 -1.12 -4.20
N ASP A 305 -23.01 -0.95 -4.55
CA ASP A 305 -22.54 0.11 -5.44
C ASP A 305 -23.19 -0.05 -6.81
N TYR A 306 -23.70 1.04 -7.37
CA TYR A 306 -24.34 1.05 -8.69
C TYR A 306 -25.50 0.06 -8.88
N ALA A 307 -26.10 -0.48 -7.81
CA ALA A 307 -27.09 -1.56 -7.87
C ALA A 307 -28.24 -1.31 -8.87
N PHE A 308 -28.71 -0.06 -9.00
CA PHE A 308 -29.73 0.38 -9.97
C PHE A 308 -29.21 1.52 -10.86
N SER A 309 -27.89 1.64 -11.02
CA SER A 309 -27.32 2.67 -11.89
C SER A 309 -27.75 2.45 -13.34
N ASN A 310 -27.89 3.54 -14.10
CA ASN A 310 -28.32 3.52 -15.49
C ASN A 310 -29.67 2.81 -15.73
N CYS A 311 -30.54 2.67 -14.72
CA CYS A 311 -31.92 2.23 -14.93
C CYS A 311 -32.77 3.41 -15.38
N THR A 312 -32.66 3.82 -16.64
CA THR A 312 -33.22 5.12 -17.10
C THR A 312 -34.75 5.19 -17.05
N GLY A 313 -35.45 4.05 -17.11
CA GLY A 313 -36.90 3.97 -16.92
C GLY A 313 -37.36 4.08 -15.46
N LEU A 314 -36.47 3.91 -14.48
CA LEU A 314 -36.82 3.69 -13.08
C LEU A 314 -37.19 5.02 -12.42
N ILE A 315 -38.48 5.30 -12.28
CA ILE A 315 -39.00 6.59 -11.79
C ILE A 315 -39.74 6.49 -10.44
N ASP A 316 -40.01 5.28 -9.96
CA ASP A 316 -40.69 5.02 -8.68
C ASP A 316 -39.92 3.95 -7.89
N VAL A 317 -39.34 4.33 -6.76
CA VAL A 317 -38.55 3.43 -5.90
C VAL A 317 -39.07 3.57 -4.48
N SER A 318 -39.25 2.43 -3.81
CA SER A 318 -39.48 2.41 -2.37
C SER A 318 -38.35 1.69 -1.65
N ILE A 319 -37.71 2.39 -0.71
CA ILE A 319 -36.61 1.89 0.11
C ILE A 319 -37.12 1.72 1.56
N PRO A 320 -37.07 0.50 2.13
CA PRO A 320 -37.55 0.26 3.48
C PRO A 320 -36.58 0.81 4.54
N ASP A 321 -37.12 1.11 5.72
CA ASP A 321 -36.36 1.65 6.86
C ASP A 321 -35.28 0.69 7.41
N SER A 322 -35.32 -0.59 7.03
CA SER A 322 -34.32 -1.59 7.38
C SER A 322 -32.98 -1.41 6.67
N VAL A 323 -32.93 -0.63 5.58
CA VAL A 323 -31.69 -0.38 4.84
C VAL A 323 -30.76 0.49 5.68
N THR A 324 -29.58 -0.05 5.99
CA THR A 324 -28.54 0.63 6.75
C THR A 324 -27.25 0.83 5.95
N TYR A 325 -27.10 0.13 4.82
CA TYR A 325 -25.98 0.30 3.89
C TYR A 325 -26.50 0.67 2.50
N LEU A 326 -25.94 1.73 1.92
CA LEU A 326 -26.28 2.22 0.59
C LEU A 326 -24.99 2.59 -0.16
N GLY A 327 -24.67 1.81 -1.18
CA GLY A 327 -23.45 1.89 -1.95
C GLY A 327 -23.33 3.14 -2.81
N TYR A 328 -22.12 3.39 -3.28
CA TYR A 328 -21.78 4.50 -4.15
C TYR A 328 -22.57 4.42 -5.45
N GLY A 329 -23.21 5.54 -5.84
CA GLY A 329 -23.92 5.63 -7.11
C GLY A 329 -25.05 4.62 -7.30
N ALA A 330 -25.60 4.04 -6.21
CA ALA A 330 -26.61 2.97 -6.28
C ALA A 330 -27.81 3.28 -7.20
N PHE A 331 -28.17 4.57 -7.33
CA PHE A 331 -29.24 5.04 -8.22
C PHE A 331 -28.76 6.06 -9.26
N GLU A 332 -27.45 6.20 -9.47
CA GLU A 332 -26.87 7.18 -10.41
C GLU A 332 -27.38 6.92 -11.83
N ASP A 333 -27.76 8.00 -12.54
CA ASP A 333 -28.32 7.95 -13.89
C ASP A 333 -29.63 7.15 -14.05
N SER A 334 -30.30 6.79 -12.95
CA SER A 334 -31.67 6.25 -13.00
C SER A 334 -32.70 7.32 -13.36
N GLY A 335 -33.90 6.92 -13.80
CA GLY A 335 -34.98 7.85 -14.14
C GLY A 335 -35.36 8.81 -13.00
N ILE A 336 -35.44 8.30 -11.76
CA ILE A 336 -35.77 9.05 -10.55
C ILE A 336 -34.65 10.01 -10.15
N TYR A 337 -33.39 9.60 -10.35
CA TYR A 337 -32.22 10.43 -10.13
C TYR A 337 -32.15 11.59 -11.14
N ASN A 338 -32.32 11.29 -12.42
CA ASN A 338 -32.30 12.28 -13.50
C ASN A 338 -33.47 13.27 -13.46
N ALA A 339 -34.59 12.88 -12.84
CA ALA A 339 -35.72 13.77 -12.61
C ALA A 339 -35.51 14.75 -11.45
N PHE A 340 -34.49 14.54 -10.60
CA PHE A 340 -34.23 15.38 -9.44
C PHE A 340 -33.51 16.68 -9.82
N ASN A 341 -33.99 17.82 -9.31
CA ASN A 341 -33.27 19.08 -9.45
C ASN A 341 -32.20 19.21 -8.37
N PHE A 342 -30.95 18.92 -8.74
CA PHE A 342 -29.83 18.97 -7.81
C PHE A 342 -29.51 20.37 -7.30
N ASP A 343 -29.73 21.44 -8.06
CA ASP A 343 -29.15 22.76 -7.75
C ASP A 343 -29.47 23.26 -6.30
N GLY A 344 -28.47 23.16 -5.41
CA GLY A 344 -28.55 23.52 -3.99
C GLY A 344 -29.38 22.58 -3.10
N ASN A 345 -29.75 21.39 -3.59
CA ASN A 345 -30.65 20.45 -2.91
C ASN A 345 -29.98 19.11 -2.55
N VAL A 346 -30.68 18.32 -1.73
CA VAL A 346 -30.28 16.96 -1.33
C VAL A 346 -31.38 15.98 -1.73
N PHE A 347 -30.99 14.96 -2.49
CA PHE A 347 -31.85 13.91 -3.02
C PHE A 347 -32.03 12.80 -1.99
N TYR A 348 -33.29 12.51 -1.69
CA TYR A 348 -33.71 11.39 -0.85
C TYR A 348 -34.66 10.49 -1.65
N ILE A 349 -34.61 9.19 -1.37
CA ILE A 349 -35.69 8.25 -1.70
C ILE A 349 -36.18 7.72 -0.36
N ASP A 350 -37.44 7.98 -0.03
CA ASP A 350 -37.99 7.75 1.31
C ASP A 350 -37.08 8.33 2.42
N ASN A 351 -36.62 7.50 3.36
CA ASN A 351 -35.72 7.89 4.45
C ASN A 351 -34.23 7.65 4.14
N ALA A 352 -33.88 7.28 2.91
CA ALA A 352 -32.50 7.12 2.49
C ALA A 352 -31.99 8.39 1.80
N LEU A 353 -30.86 8.93 2.27
CA LEU A 353 -30.19 10.07 1.65
C LEU A 353 -29.26 9.56 0.56
N ILE A 354 -29.59 9.87 -0.70
CA ILE A 354 -28.90 9.33 -1.88
C ILE A 354 -27.70 10.20 -2.27
N ARG A 355 -27.91 11.51 -2.44
CA ARG A 355 -26.85 12.44 -2.87
C ARG A 355 -27.21 13.88 -2.57
N ALA A 356 -26.25 14.68 -2.15
CA ALA A 356 -26.30 16.12 -2.07
C ALA A 356 -25.67 16.75 -3.31
N SER A 357 -26.16 17.93 -3.68
CA SER A 357 -25.55 18.72 -4.75
C SER A 357 -24.17 19.26 -4.38
N GLU A 358 -23.28 19.31 -5.37
CA GLU A 358 -21.96 19.96 -5.24
C GLU A 358 -22.09 21.48 -4.96
N ASN A 359 -23.19 22.10 -5.42
CA ASN A 359 -23.56 23.49 -5.11
C ASN A 359 -24.23 23.66 -3.73
N LEU A 360 -24.39 22.61 -2.93
CA LEU A 360 -24.96 22.75 -1.59
C LEU A 360 -24.05 23.65 -0.74
N SER A 361 -24.64 24.68 -0.13
CA SER A 361 -23.91 25.73 0.58
C SER A 361 -24.51 26.01 1.96
N GLY A 362 -23.67 26.53 2.86
CA GLY A 362 -24.09 26.91 4.21
C GLY A 362 -24.31 25.72 5.14
N GLU A 363 -25.23 25.87 6.09
CA GLU A 363 -25.51 24.85 7.11
C GLU A 363 -26.58 23.87 6.61
N TYR A 364 -26.39 22.57 6.86
CA TYR A 364 -27.36 21.54 6.52
C TYR A 364 -27.59 20.56 7.67
N ALA A 365 -28.85 20.42 8.09
CA ALA A 365 -29.28 19.39 9.03
C ALA A 365 -29.89 18.22 8.27
N ILE A 366 -29.30 17.03 8.38
CA ILE A 366 -29.87 15.80 7.82
C ILE A 366 -31.19 15.50 8.54
N LYS A 367 -32.22 15.09 7.77
CA LYS A 367 -33.58 14.92 8.29
C LYS A 367 -33.64 13.88 9.41
N GLU A 368 -34.33 14.19 10.51
CA GLU A 368 -34.63 13.18 11.54
C GLU A 368 -35.40 12.00 10.94
N GLY A 369 -35.05 10.79 11.34
CA GLY A 369 -35.59 9.55 10.77
C GLY A 369 -34.85 9.04 9.54
N THR A 370 -33.84 9.75 9.02
CA THR A 370 -32.97 9.21 7.95
C THR A 370 -32.32 7.91 8.43
N THR A 371 -32.45 6.84 7.64
CA THR A 371 -32.01 5.48 8.02
C THR A 371 -30.64 5.13 7.45
N ALA A 372 -30.30 5.66 6.26
CA ALA A 372 -29.01 5.48 5.60
C ALA A 372 -28.56 6.74 4.87
N ILE A 373 -27.25 6.93 4.80
CA ILE A 373 -26.57 7.94 3.97
C ILE A 373 -25.73 7.16 2.97
N ALA A 374 -25.92 7.42 1.67
CA ALA A 374 -25.14 6.75 0.63
C ALA A 374 -23.64 7.08 0.74
N GLU A 375 -22.79 6.16 0.26
CA GLU A 375 -21.38 6.47 0.08
C GLU A 375 -21.19 7.72 -0.79
N ALA A 376 -20.23 8.56 -0.40
CA ALA A 376 -19.93 9.83 -1.07
C ALA A 376 -21.13 10.80 -1.21
N ALA A 377 -22.19 10.66 -0.41
CA ALA A 377 -23.42 11.43 -0.59
C ALA A 377 -23.21 12.96 -0.57
N PHE A 378 -22.29 13.49 0.24
CA PHE A 378 -21.95 14.91 0.27
C PHE A 378 -20.61 15.24 -0.39
N ALA A 379 -19.96 14.27 -1.05
CA ALA A 379 -18.66 14.48 -1.64
C ALA A 379 -18.68 15.65 -2.63
N ASN A 380 -17.65 16.50 -2.57
CA ASN A 380 -17.52 17.72 -3.38
C ASN A 380 -18.60 18.80 -3.14
N ALA A 381 -19.36 18.76 -2.03
CA ALA A 381 -20.16 19.91 -1.58
C ALA A 381 -19.24 21.02 -1.05
N ARG A 382 -18.53 21.72 -1.94
CA ARG A 382 -17.38 22.59 -1.61
C ARG A 382 -17.76 23.89 -0.88
N GLU A 383 -19.04 24.25 -0.90
CA GLU A 383 -19.58 25.44 -0.22
C GLU A 383 -20.34 25.12 1.07
N LEU A 384 -20.53 23.83 1.39
CA LEU A 384 -21.14 23.36 2.64
C LEU A 384 -20.23 23.74 3.81
N THR A 385 -20.80 24.35 4.86
CA THR A 385 -20.03 24.85 6.01
C THR A 385 -20.27 24.07 7.29
N ASP A 386 -21.49 23.58 7.52
CA ASP A 386 -21.85 22.92 8.78
C ASP A 386 -22.83 21.79 8.52
N VAL A 387 -22.65 20.66 9.20
CA VAL A 387 -23.55 19.50 9.09
C VAL A 387 -24.01 19.02 10.46
N VAL A 388 -25.30 18.71 10.59
CA VAL A 388 -25.86 18.00 11.74
C VAL A 388 -26.34 16.61 11.32
N VAL A 389 -25.77 15.57 11.92
CA VAL A 389 -26.15 14.17 11.71
C VAL A 389 -27.14 13.73 12.80
N PRO A 390 -28.33 13.21 12.45
CA PRO A 390 -29.35 12.83 13.42
C PRO A 390 -29.01 11.53 14.17
N ASN A 391 -29.73 11.28 15.27
CA ASN A 391 -29.52 10.10 16.14
C ASN A 391 -29.88 8.75 15.49
N SER A 392 -30.66 8.78 14.41
CA SER A 392 -31.05 7.59 13.65
C SER A 392 -29.86 6.98 12.90
N ILE A 393 -28.87 7.78 12.51
CA ILE A 393 -27.70 7.31 11.77
C ILE A 393 -26.73 6.58 12.70
N LYS A 394 -26.28 5.40 12.26
CA LYS A 394 -25.30 4.55 12.97
C LYS A 394 -23.96 4.47 12.28
N VAL A 395 -23.90 4.78 10.99
CA VAL A 395 -22.69 4.70 10.17
C VAL A 395 -22.58 5.97 9.35
N ILE A 396 -21.41 6.63 9.38
CA ILE A 396 -21.03 7.57 8.33
C ILE A 396 -20.31 6.75 7.26
N ALA A 397 -20.91 6.62 6.09
CA ALA A 397 -20.40 5.77 5.03
C ALA A 397 -19.08 6.30 4.43
N ARG A 398 -18.40 5.47 3.63
CA ARG A 398 -17.15 5.85 2.97
C ARG A 398 -17.34 7.12 2.15
N ARG A 399 -16.32 7.99 2.21
CA ARG A 399 -16.23 9.25 1.44
C ARG A 399 -17.38 10.23 1.65
N THR A 400 -18.23 10.05 2.68
CA THR A 400 -19.48 10.82 2.83
C THR A 400 -19.30 12.33 2.61
N PHE A 401 -18.30 12.96 3.23
CA PHE A 401 -17.97 14.39 3.10
C PHE A 401 -16.60 14.62 2.42
N ASP A 402 -16.15 13.70 1.57
CA ASP A 402 -14.88 13.79 0.83
C ASP A 402 -14.82 15.11 0.02
N GLU A 403 -13.71 15.85 0.12
CA GLU A 403 -13.49 17.14 -0.57
C GLU A 403 -14.49 18.27 -0.21
N CYS A 404 -15.15 18.22 0.95
CA CYS A 404 -15.94 19.33 1.49
C CYS A 404 -15.05 20.45 2.07
N VAL A 405 -14.28 21.12 1.20
CA VAL A 405 -13.22 22.09 1.56
C VAL A 405 -13.68 23.33 2.36
N SER A 406 -14.99 23.60 2.44
CA SER A 406 -15.52 24.70 3.27
C SER A 406 -16.15 24.24 4.58
N LEU A 407 -16.24 22.93 4.81
CA LEU A 407 -16.84 22.35 6.01
C LEU A 407 -16.01 22.72 7.22
N ARG A 408 -16.65 23.33 8.22
CA ARG A 408 -16.05 23.88 9.43
C ARG A 408 -16.42 23.07 10.65
N LYS A 409 -17.65 22.58 10.67
CA LYS A 409 -18.27 21.92 11.81
C LYS A 409 -19.09 20.72 11.40
N VAL A 410 -18.99 19.64 12.16
CA VAL A 410 -19.87 18.48 12.04
C VAL A 410 -20.33 18.07 13.43
N VAL A 411 -21.65 18.03 13.62
CA VAL A 411 -22.28 17.50 14.82
C VAL A 411 -22.65 16.04 14.57
N LEU A 412 -21.88 15.13 15.19
CA LEU A 412 -22.14 13.70 15.18
C LEU A 412 -23.05 13.31 16.34
N SER A 413 -23.86 12.27 16.15
CA SER A 413 -24.83 11.80 17.14
C SER A 413 -24.25 10.74 18.09
N ASP A 414 -24.71 10.71 19.34
CA ASP A 414 -24.27 9.77 20.39
C ASP A 414 -24.53 8.28 20.08
N GLY A 415 -25.31 8.00 19.03
CA GLY A 415 -25.64 6.65 18.59
C GLY A 415 -24.69 6.08 17.53
N LEU A 416 -23.77 6.89 17.00
CA LEU A 416 -22.88 6.53 15.90
C LEU A 416 -21.91 5.42 16.29
N LYS A 417 -21.69 4.45 15.40
CA LYS A 417 -20.83 3.27 15.62
C LYS A 417 -19.58 3.29 14.77
N GLU A 418 -19.68 3.82 13.56
CA GLU A 418 -18.62 3.70 12.56
C GLU A 418 -18.51 4.99 11.74
N ILE A 419 -17.27 5.34 11.39
CA ILE A 419 -16.91 6.37 10.42
C ILE A 419 -16.06 5.71 9.34
N GLY A 420 -16.59 5.56 8.12
CA GLY A 420 -15.94 4.87 7.01
C GLY A 420 -14.77 5.62 6.40
N ASP A 421 -14.00 4.93 5.57
CA ASP A 421 -12.80 5.44 4.89
C ASP A 421 -13.03 6.78 4.20
N ARG A 422 -12.06 7.70 4.31
CA ARG A 422 -12.07 9.03 3.66
C ARG A 422 -13.30 9.90 4.00
N ALA A 423 -14.07 9.59 5.05
CA ALA A 423 -15.35 10.27 5.31
C ALA A 423 -15.24 11.80 5.44
N PHE A 424 -14.11 12.33 5.92
CA PHE A 424 -13.83 13.77 6.00
C PHE A 424 -12.51 14.16 5.31
N PHE A 425 -12.09 13.37 4.30
CA PHE A 425 -10.84 13.60 3.56
C PHE A 425 -10.86 14.99 2.89
N ASN A 426 -9.76 15.75 3.02
CA ASN A 426 -9.62 17.10 2.46
C ASN A 426 -10.69 18.11 2.92
N CYS A 427 -11.31 17.90 4.09
CA CYS A 427 -12.13 18.90 4.77
C CYS A 427 -11.25 19.98 5.45
N CYS A 428 -10.54 20.77 4.64
CA CYS A 428 -9.43 21.62 5.10
C CYS A 428 -9.79 22.80 6.03
N LYS A 429 -11.08 23.04 6.30
CA LYS A 429 -11.55 24.01 7.30
C LYS A 429 -12.21 23.37 8.52
N LEU A 430 -12.30 22.04 8.56
CA LEU A 430 -12.98 21.31 9.62
C LEU A 430 -12.18 21.43 10.89
N ALA A 431 -12.71 22.19 11.86
CA ALA A 431 -12.05 22.50 13.12
C ALA A 431 -12.93 22.18 14.33
N ASP A 432 -14.24 21.96 14.14
CA ASP A 432 -15.20 21.63 15.20
C ASP A 432 -15.86 20.28 14.92
N LEU A 433 -15.30 19.21 15.49
CA LEU A 433 -15.83 17.86 15.43
C LEU A 433 -15.50 17.13 16.74
N THR A 434 -16.51 16.50 17.33
CA THR A 434 -16.31 15.59 18.47
C THR A 434 -16.72 14.19 18.04
N ILE A 435 -15.83 13.22 18.21
CA ILE A 435 -16.12 11.81 17.93
C ILE A 435 -16.88 11.24 19.14
N PRO A 436 -18.11 10.74 18.97
CA PRO A 436 -18.88 10.18 20.07
C PRO A 436 -18.22 8.92 20.65
N SER A 437 -18.33 8.74 21.98
CA SER A 437 -17.79 7.56 22.67
C SER A 437 -18.39 6.21 22.23
N SER A 438 -19.50 6.25 21.50
CA SER A 438 -20.17 5.07 20.93
C SER A 438 -19.47 4.51 19.70
N VAL A 439 -18.59 5.29 19.07
CA VAL A 439 -17.83 4.90 17.88
C VAL A 439 -16.79 3.85 18.26
N THR A 440 -16.80 2.72 17.58
CA THR A 440 -15.86 1.61 17.77
C THR A 440 -14.85 1.51 16.64
N GLU A 441 -15.17 2.09 15.48
CA GLU A 441 -14.40 1.92 14.25
C GLU A 441 -14.29 3.25 13.49
N ILE A 442 -13.08 3.54 13.03
CA ILE A 442 -12.75 4.71 12.23
C ILE A 442 -11.85 4.23 11.09
N GLY A 443 -12.30 4.42 9.86
CA GLY A 443 -11.63 4.00 8.64
C GLY A 443 -10.32 4.74 8.38
N THR A 444 -9.72 4.46 7.24
CA THR A 444 -8.45 5.04 6.76
C THR A 444 -8.62 6.47 6.26
N VAL A 445 -7.57 7.29 6.43
CA VAL A 445 -7.46 8.66 5.92
C VAL A 445 -8.69 9.55 6.16
N VAL A 446 -9.40 9.31 7.28
CA VAL A 446 -10.69 9.96 7.57
C VAL A 446 -10.53 11.46 7.79
N PHE A 447 -9.51 11.89 8.53
CA PHE A 447 -9.23 13.30 8.85
C PHE A 447 -7.98 13.83 8.14
N TYR A 448 -7.61 13.22 7.01
CA TYR A 448 -6.53 13.71 6.15
C TYR A 448 -6.79 15.16 5.75
N SER A 449 -5.80 16.04 5.94
CA SER A 449 -5.88 17.46 5.53
C SER A 449 -7.07 18.19 6.17
N THR A 450 -7.20 18.09 7.50
CA THR A 450 -8.21 18.80 8.31
C THR A 450 -7.59 19.87 9.23
N ALA A 451 -8.39 20.85 9.63
CA ALA A 451 -7.99 21.93 10.54
C ALA A 451 -8.22 21.59 12.02
N LEU A 452 -8.35 20.31 12.36
CA LEU A 452 -8.59 19.83 13.72
C LEU A 452 -7.32 20.00 14.56
N GLU A 453 -7.34 20.89 15.55
CA GLU A 453 -6.18 21.11 16.43
C GLU A 453 -6.10 20.09 17.57
N ARG A 454 -7.23 19.49 17.93
CA ARG A 454 -7.38 18.47 18.98
C ARG A 454 -8.52 17.54 18.61
N VAL A 455 -8.35 16.25 18.85
CA VAL A 455 -9.41 15.24 18.77
C VAL A 455 -9.34 14.33 19.99
N ASP A 456 -10.47 14.15 20.68
CA ASP A 456 -10.58 13.14 21.74
C ASP A 456 -11.03 11.82 21.10
N LEU A 457 -10.16 10.80 21.12
CA LEU A 457 -10.47 9.48 20.58
C LEU A 457 -11.37 8.67 21.53
N PRO A 458 -12.30 7.85 21.00
CA PRO A 458 -13.13 6.95 21.81
C PRO A 458 -12.29 5.96 22.63
N GLN A 459 -12.66 5.72 23.89
CA GLN A 459 -11.86 4.90 24.83
C GLN A 459 -11.90 3.40 24.55
N ASN A 460 -12.77 2.97 23.65
CA ASN A 460 -12.96 1.60 23.16
C ASN A 460 -12.27 1.38 21.80
N LEU A 461 -11.62 2.39 21.23
CA LEU A 461 -10.93 2.30 19.94
C LEU A 461 -9.65 1.47 20.08
N THR A 462 -9.50 0.42 19.25
CA THR A 462 -8.32 -0.47 19.29
C THR A 462 -7.30 -0.16 18.21
N VAL A 463 -7.69 0.58 17.17
CA VAL A 463 -6.87 0.83 15.97
C VAL A 463 -6.88 2.32 15.65
N ILE A 464 -5.69 2.86 15.41
CA ILE A 464 -5.48 4.13 14.70
C ILE A 464 -5.05 3.75 13.29
N SER A 465 -5.94 3.97 12.32
CA SER A 465 -5.81 3.51 10.94
C SER A 465 -4.74 4.28 10.14
N HIS A 466 -4.42 3.76 8.96
CA HIS A 466 -3.52 4.41 8.00
C HIS A 466 -3.99 5.83 7.67
N GLY A 467 -3.07 6.80 7.82
CA GLY A 467 -3.23 8.19 7.40
C GLY A 467 -4.36 8.94 8.13
N LEU A 468 -4.83 8.43 9.27
CA LEU A 468 -6.02 8.93 9.95
C LEU A 468 -6.04 10.46 10.14
N PHE A 469 -4.90 11.02 10.53
CA PHE A 469 -4.67 12.45 10.77
C PHE A 469 -3.50 13.00 9.95
N GLU A 470 -3.20 12.39 8.80
CA GLU A 470 -2.12 12.85 7.94
C GLU A 470 -2.38 14.28 7.42
N ASN A 471 -1.33 15.10 7.36
CA ASN A 471 -1.38 16.50 6.90
C ASN A 471 -2.44 17.34 7.66
N SER A 472 -2.69 17.02 8.94
CA SER A 472 -3.67 17.73 9.77
C SER A 472 -3.04 18.81 10.66
N SER A 473 -3.84 19.79 11.09
CA SER A 473 -3.42 20.80 12.07
C SER A 473 -3.36 20.29 13.53
N LEU A 474 -3.33 18.98 13.74
CA LEU A 474 -3.43 18.35 15.06
C LEU A 474 -2.21 18.65 15.91
N LYS A 475 -2.40 19.29 17.08
CA LYS A 475 -1.31 19.73 17.98
C LYS A 475 -1.12 18.82 19.18
N GLU A 476 -2.20 18.17 19.60
CA GLU A 476 -2.22 17.23 20.72
C GLU A 476 -3.14 16.04 20.42
N ILE A 477 -2.74 14.85 20.88
CA ILE A 477 -3.52 13.63 20.78
C ILE A 477 -3.37 12.80 22.06
N ASN A 478 -4.49 12.28 22.56
CA ASN A 478 -4.51 11.30 23.64
C ASN A 478 -4.83 9.94 23.03
N ILE A 479 -3.84 9.05 22.96
CA ILE A 479 -4.02 7.68 22.48
C ILE A 479 -4.62 6.84 23.61
N PRO A 480 -5.81 6.22 23.45
CA PRO A 480 -6.42 5.37 24.46
C PRO A 480 -5.58 4.13 24.83
N GLU A 481 -5.68 3.66 26.08
CA GLU A 481 -5.03 2.42 26.57
C GLU A 481 -5.61 1.12 25.96
N THR A 482 -6.57 1.25 25.05
CA THR A 482 -7.15 0.15 24.27
C THR A 482 -6.53 0.02 22.89
N VAL A 483 -5.79 1.04 22.41
CA VAL A 483 -5.16 1.02 21.09
C VAL A 483 -3.99 0.05 21.09
N THR A 484 -4.02 -0.92 20.18
CA THR A 484 -2.94 -1.90 19.96
C THR A 484 -2.16 -1.64 18.68
N TYR A 485 -2.70 -0.85 17.75
CA TYR A 485 -2.11 -0.63 16.42
C TYR A 485 -2.17 0.84 16.00
N ILE A 486 -1.05 1.34 15.48
CA ILE A 486 -0.93 2.66 14.83
C ILE A 486 -0.44 2.44 13.38
N GLY A 487 -1.27 2.83 12.42
CA GLY A 487 -1.06 2.57 11.00
C GLY A 487 -0.02 3.46 10.33
N PHE A 488 0.30 3.08 9.08
CA PHE A 488 1.23 3.80 8.22
C PHE A 488 0.77 5.25 8.09
N GLU A 489 1.71 6.20 8.21
CA GLU A 489 1.45 7.64 8.07
C GLU A 489 0.30 8.20 8.93
N ALA A 490 -0.13 7.49 9.99
CA ALA A 490 -1.33 7.82 10.78
C ALA A 490 -1.40 9.28 11.26
N PHE A 491 -0.25 9.88 11.56
CA PHE A 491 -0.10 11.27 11.98
C PHE A 491 0.91 12.03 11.13
N ALA A 492 1.31 11.51 9.97
CA ALA A 492 2.38 12.13 9.18
C ALA A 492 2.03 13.57 8.78
N ASP A 493 3.03 14.44 8.71
CA ASP A 493 2.87 15.88 8.42
C ASP A 493 1.84 16.62 9.33
N SER A 494 1.66 16.14 10.57
CA SER A 494 0.84 16.83 11.57
C SER A 494 1.62 17.85 12.40
N GLU A 495 0.90 18.76 13.07
CA GLU A 495 1.47 19.78 13.97
C GLU A 495 1.71 19.27 15.42
N LEU A 496 1.75 17.95 15.62
CA LEU A 496 1.86 17.34 16.96
C LEU A 496 3.12 17.84 17.68
N LYS A 497 2.99 18.21 18.96
CA LYS A 497 4.13 18.64 19.79
C LYS A 497 4.75 17.52 20.59
N SER A 498 3.92 16.59 21.07
CA SER A 498 4.37 15.42 21.82
C SER A 498 3.35 14.30 21.71
N VAL A 499 3.82 13.06 21.75
CA VAL A 499 2.97 11.85 21.75
C VAL A 499 3.31 10.95 22.93
N TYR A 500 2.29 10.38 23.56
CA TYR A 500 2.41 9.31 24.54
C TYR A 500 1.94 7.98 23.93
N ILE A 501 2.80 6.96 23.96
CA ILE A 501 2.51 5.60 23.50
C ILE A 501 2.11 4.74 24.72
N PRO A 502 0.84 4.29 24.81
CA PRO A 502 0.34 3.53 25.96
C PRO A 502 0.91 2.10 26.03
N ALA A 503 0.63 1.40 27.13
CA ALA A 503 1.15 0.05 27.37
C ALA A 503 0.63 -0.99 26.35
N SER A 504 -0.56 -0.73 25.80
CA SER A 504 -1.29 -1.60 24.89
C SER A 504 -0.75 -1.61 23.46
N VAL A 505 0.02 -0.61 23.02
CA VAL A 505 0.46 -0.53 21.61
C VAL A 505 1.43 -1.66 21.29
N GLU A 506 1.00 -2.52 20.38
CA GLU A 506 1.71 -3.70 19.89
C GLU A 506 2.50 -3.40 18.63
N LYS A 507 1.92 -2.60 17.72
CA LYS A 507 2.53 -2.28 16.43
C LYS A 507 2.35 -0.79 16.08
N ILE A 508 3.43 -0.21 15.57
CA ILE A 508 3.51 1.11 14.94
C ILE A 508 4.14 0.87 13.57
N GLU A 509 3.39 1.18 12.51
CA GLU A 509 3.86 1.04 11.12
C GLU A 509 4.82 2.17 10.72
N ASP A 510 5.44 2.00 9.55
CA ASP A 510 6.38 2.95 8.96
C ASP A 510 5.77 4.36 8.83
N SER A 511 6.61 5.36 9.07
CA SER A 511 6.25 6.78 8.95
C SER A 511 5.00 7.21 9.71
N ALA A 512 4.54 6.48 10.74
CA ALA A 512 3.35 6.84 11.52
C ALA A 512 3.40 8.29 12.06
N PHE A 513 4.60 8.82 12.33
CA PHE A 513 4.86 10.21 12.71
C PHE A 513 5.81 10.92 11.72
N GLY A 514 5.88 10.46 10.48
CA GLY A 514 6.78 11.00 9.45
C GLY A 514 6.53 12.48 9.21
N ASP A 515 7.60 13.25 8.99
CA ASP A 515 7.55 14.70 8.68
C ASP A 515 6.75 15.55 9.69
N CYS A 516 6.54 15.06 10.92
CA CYS A 516 5.93 15.82 12.02
C CYS A 516 6.93 16.87 12.55
N ASN A 517 7.12 17.94 11.79
CA ASN A 517 8.15 18.96 12.01
C ASN A 517 8.04 19.71 13.35
N SER A 518 6.88 19.63 14.02
CA SER A 518 6.63 20.21 15.34
C SER A 518 6.83 19.24 16.51
N LEU A 519 7.04 17.95 16.23
CA LEU A 519 7.10 16.91 17.25
C LEU A 519 8.42 16.98 18.01
N GLU A 520 8.36 17.42 19.26
CA GLU A 520 9.55 17.62 20.10
C GLU A 520 9.96 16.34 20.82
N LYS A 521 9.02 15.43 21.12
CA LYS A 521 9.28 14.20 21.87
C LYS A 521 8.18 13.14 21.70
N ILE A 522 8.59 11.87 21.74
CA ILE A 522 7.72 10.72 21.97
C ILE A 522 8.06 10.14 23.34
N THR A 523 7.04 9.80 24.12
CA THR A 523 7.19 9.13 25.41
C THR A 523 6.44 7.82 25.40
N VAL A 524 7.02 6.77 25.97
CA VAL A 524 6.43 5.43 25.98
C VAL A 524 6.15 4.98 27.41
N SER A 525 5.01 4.32 27.62
CA SER A 525 4.67 3.68 28.90
C SER A 525 5.78 2.71 29.34
N PRO A 526 6.16 2.70 30.63
CA PRO A 526 7.14 1.73 31.14
C PRO A 526 6.67 0.27 30.97
N GLU A 527 5.34 0.06 30.97
CA GLU A 527 4.69 -1.23 30.81
C GLU A 527 4.53 -1.67 29.35
N ASN A 528 4.82 -0.80 28.36
CA ASN A 528 4.79 -1.20 26.95
C ASN A 528 5.87 -2.28 26.70
N ARG A 529 5.50 -3.36 26.01
CA ARG A 529 6.36 -4.53 25.79
C ARG A 529 7.18 -4.48 24.51
N ASN A 530 6.85 -3.58 23.58
CA ASN A 530 7.41 -3.56 22.23
C ASN A 530 8.25 -2.30 21.96
N TYR A 531 7.96 -1.21 22.66
CA TYR A 531 8.59 0.10 22.45
C TYR A 531 9.18 0.67 23.74
N ALA A 532 10.14 1.58 23.57
CA ALA A 532 10.71 2.38 24.62
C ALA A 532 11.05 3.79 24.10
N SER A 533 11.20 4.74 25.03
CA SER A 533 11.74 6.07 24.74
C SER A 533 12.83 6.42 25.73
N ASP A 534 13.83 7.17 25.27
CA ASP A 534 14.90 7.68 26.14
C ASP A 534 14.66 9.14 26.55
N GLY A 535 15.66 9.75 27.21
CA GLY A 535 15.61 11.16 27.64
C GLY A 535 15.61 12.18 26.49
N SER A 536 15.96 11.77 25.27
CA SER A 536 15.89 12.61 24.07
C SER A 536 14.48 12.69 23.48
N GLY A 537 13.58 11.79 23.90
CA GLY A 537 12.25 11.63 23.31
C GLY A 537 12.26 10.83 22.01
N ALA A 538 13.37 10.18 21.67
CA ALA A 538 13.45 9.24 20.57
C ALA A 538 12.70 7.94 20.88
N LEU A 539 12.11 7.34 19.84
CA LEU A 539 11.38 6.09 19.88
C LEU A 539 12.31 4.93 19.48
N PHE A 540 12.28 3.86 20.27
CA PHE A 540 13.07 2.65 20.08
C PHE A 540 12.19 1.41 20.20
N THR A 541 12.71 0.28 19.75
CA THR A 541 12.24 -1.03 20.21
C THR A 541 12.47 -1.18 21.73
N LYS A 542 11.70 -2.04 22.39
CA LYS A 542 11.75 -2.22 23.86
C LYS A 542 13.13 -2.59 24.37
N ASP A 543 13.85 -3.40 23.61
CA ASP A 543 15.21 -3.85 23.94
C ASP A 543 16.29 -2.79 23.65
N MET A 544 15.88 -1.62 23.16
CA MET A 544 16.74 -0.48 22.78
C MET A 544 17.76 -0.82 21.68
N ARG A 545 17.56 -1.91 20.92
CA ARG A 545 18.48 -2.31 19.84
C ARG A 545 18.23 -1.61 18.52
N THR A 546 17.03 -1.04 18.35
CA THR A 546 16.65 -0.35 17.12
C THR A 546 16.16 1.05 17.44
N LEU A 547 16.78 2.06 16.83
CA LEU A 547 16.27 3.43 16.80
C LEU A 547 15.25 3.54 15.67
N ILE A 548 13.98 3.75 16.04
CA ILE A 548 12.86 3.86 15.10
C ILE A 548 12.76 5.30 14.60
N MET A 549 12.78 6.27 15.51
CA MET A 549 12.61 7.68 15.15
C MET A 549 13.17 8.61 16.22
N LEU A 550 13.90 9.63 15.80
CA LEU A 550 14.15 10.85 16.56
C LEU A 550 13.19 11.94 16.05
N PRO A 551 12.36 12.55 16.91
CA PRO A 551 11.38 13.54 16.46
C PRO A 551 11.95 14.76 15.74
N ASP A 552 11.35 15.14 14.61
CA ASP A 552 11.85 16.20 13.72
C ASP A 552 11.86 17.60 14.36
N GLY A 553 10.91 17.86 15.25
CA GLY A 553 10.80 19.08 16.04
C GLY A 553 11.75 19.14 17.23
N THR A 554 12.61 18.14 17.43
CA THR A 554 13.62 18.15 18.48
C THR A 554 14.52 19.40 18.39
N LYS A 555 14.95 19.88 19.56
CA LYS A 555 15.93 20.97 19.67
C LYS A 555 17.37 20.45 19.66
N ILE A 556 17.55 19.14 19.46
CA ILE A 556 18.86 18.48 19.39
C ILE A 556 19.53 18.81 18.06
N THR A 557 20.69 19.47 18.14
CA THR A 557 21.54 19.77 16.99
C THR A 557 22.65 18.73 16.81
N GLU A 558 23.06 18.07 17.89
CA GLU A 558 24.03 16.96 17.86
C GLU A 558 23.42 15.76 18.56
N TYR A 559 23.26 14.65 17.83
CA TYR A 559 22.68 13.42 18.35
C TYR A 559 23.69 12.29 18.32
N THR A 560 23.95 11.71 19.48
CA THR A 560 24.75 10.49 19.60
C THR A 560 23.81 9.31 19.71
N ILE A 561 23.86 8.40 18.75
CA ILE A 561 23.10 7.15 18.82
C ILE A 561 23.61 6.36 20.04
N PRO A 562 22.74 5.90 20.95
CA PRO A 562 23.17 5.17 22.14
C PRO A 562 23.95 3.89 21.83
N ASP A 563 24.95 3.60 22.66
CA ASP A 563 25.66 2.31 22.62
C ASP A 563 24.67 1.16 22.86
N GLY A 564 24.77 0.10 22.06
CA GLY A 564 23.86 -1.05 22.10
C GLY A 564 22.71 -0.97 21.10
N VAL A 565 22.56 0.16 20.39
CA VAL A 565 21.77 0.24 19.16
C VAL A 565 22.56 -0.41 18.02
N TYR A 566 21.90 -1.33 17.30
CA TYR A 566 22.43 -2.06 16.16
C TYR A 566 21.81 -1.58 14.85
N THR A 567 20.51 -1.25 14.86
CA THR A 567 19.77 -0.84 13.66
C THR A 567 19.20 0.56 13.84
N VAL A 568 19.29 1.37 12.79
CA VAL A 568 18.65 2.68 12.71
C VAL A 568 17.73 2.68 11.50
N TYR A 569 16.43 2.83 11.75
CA TYR A 569 15.42 2.76 10.70
C TYR A 569 15.63 3.82 9.61
N PRO A 570 15.18 3.54 8.37
CA PRO A 570 15.20 4.53 7.29
C PRO A 570 14.51 5.82 7.73
N ARG A 571 15.14 6.97 7.45
CA ARG A 571 14.67 8.31 7.87
C ARG A 571 14.49 8.51 9.38
N ALA A 572 14.98 7.62 10.24
CA ALA A 572 14.83 7.75 11.69
C ALA A 572 15.45 9.04 12.25
N ILE A 573 16.47 9.60 11.61
CA ILE A 573 17.08 10.87 12.03
C ILE A 573 16.88 11.89 10.91
N ASN A 574 15.89 12.77 11.13
CA ASN A 574 15.52 13.85 10.24
C ASN A 574 15.43 15.19 11.01
N GLY A 575 14.92 16.24 10.37
CA GLY A 575 14.65 17.53 11.02
C GLY A 575 15.90 18.38 11.29
N ARG A 576 16.07 18.79 12.55
CA ARG A 576 17.04 19.84 12.95
C ARG A 576 18.46 19.36 13.26
N VAL A 577 18.71 18.05 13.26
CA VAL A 577 20.02 17.50 13.61
C VAL A 577 21.08 17.93 12.59
N GLU A 578 22.17 18.51 13.10
CA GLU A 578 23.32 18.99 12.32
C GLU A 578 24.50 18.01 12.40
N VAL A 579 24.64 17.25 13.49
CA VAL A 579 25.72 16.27 13.66
C VAL A 579 25.14 14.98 14.21
N VAL A 580 25.48 13.85 13.61
CA VAL A 580 25.16 12.52 14.14
C VAL A 580 26.44 11.77 14.47
N ASN A 581 26.52 11.22 15.68
CA ASN A 581 27.60 10.34 16.09
C ASN A 581 27.09 8.88 16.11
N VAL A 582 27.70 8.04 15.28
CA VAL A 582 27.39 6.61 15.10
C VAL A 582 28.37 5.76 15.92
N PRO A 583 27.91 5.02 16.94
CA PRO A 583 28.78 4.24 17.82
C PRO A 583 29.29 2.96 17.16
N ALA A 584 30.18 2.25 17.85
CA ALA A 584 30.75 0.99 17.37
C ALA A 584 29.71 -0.14 17.20
N SER A 585 28.57 -0.07 17.87
CA SER A 585 27.53 -1.11 17.86
C SER A 585 26.61 -1.08 16.64
N VAL A 586 26.51 0.04 15.92
CA VAL A 586 25.57 0.16 14.79
C VAL A 586 26.03 -0.66 13.60
N ASP A 587 25.20 -1.62 13.19
CA ASP A 587 25.41 -2.48 12.04
C ASP A 587 24.62 -2.00 10.80
N GLU A 588 23.51 -1.28 10.98
CA GLU A 588 22.66 -0.84 9.88
C GLU A 588 22.15 0.60 10.08
N CYS A 589 22.59 1.53 9.21
CA CYS A 589 22.12 2.92 9.21
C CYS A 589 22.18 3.60 7.83
N ARG A 590 22.22 2.83 6.73
CA ARG A 590 22.45 3.35 5.37
C ARG A 590 21.47 4.45 4.95
N ASP A 591 20.18 4.25 5.22
CA ASP A 591 19.10 5.16 4.83
C ASP A 591 18.55 6.00 6.00
N ALA A 592 19.23 5.97 7.14
CA ALA A 592 18.80 6.64 8.37
C ALA A 592 18.79 8.17 8.26
N PHE A 593 19.71 8.72 7.46
CA PHE A 593 20.05 10.14 7.46
C PHE A 593 19.49 10.87 6.24
N ARG A 594 18.34 11.53 6.40
CA ARG A 594 17.74 12.34 5.31
C ARG A 594 17.55 13.82 5.63
N GLY A 595 17.83 14.23 6.87
CA GLY A 595 17.75 15.62 7.32
C GLY A 595 18.53 16.61 6.46
N ASN A 596 17.87 17.69 6.04
CA ASN A 596 18.47 18.72 5.18
C ASN A 596 19.50 19.61 5.91
N ARG A 597 19.62 19.50 7.25
CA ARG A 597 20.56 20.30 8.06
C ARG A 597 21.81 19.55 8.48
N LEU A 598 21.90 18.26 8.18
CA LEU A 598 23.02 17.41 8.60
C LEU A 598 24.33 17.90 7.97
N THR A 599 25.26 18.35 8.80
CA THR A 599 26.59 18.84 8.43
C THR A 599 27.68 17.78 8.53
N ALA A 600 27.51 16.77 9.40
CA ALA A 600 28.45 15.67 9.57
C ALA A 600 27.78 14.40 10.13
N VAL A 601 28.23 13.24 9.64
CA VAL A 601 28.02 11.93 10.26
C VAL A 601 29.38 11.41 10.73
N ASN A 602 29.60 11.39 12.03
CA ASN A 602 30.85 10.91 12.63
C ASN A 602 30.68 9.45 13.02
N VAL A 603 31.54 8.57 12.51
CA VAL A 603 31.51 7.14 12.83
C VAL A 603 32.65 6.78 13.77
N ASP A 604 32.33 6.05 14.85
CA ASP A 604 33.33 5.50 15.76
C ASP A 604 34.35 4.64 14.98
N PRO A 605 35.68 4.83 15.17
CA PRO A 605 36.71 4.03 14.50
C PRO A 605 36.57 2.51 14.69
N ALA A 606 35.96 2.06 15.78
CA ALA A 606 35.71 0.66 16.11
C ALA A 606 34.45 0.09 15.45
N ASN A 607 33.60 0.92 14.81
CA ASN A 607 32.45 0.43 14.03
C ASN A 607 32.93 -0.50 12.91
N LYS A 608 32.25 -1.64 12.71
CA LYS A 608 32.67 -2.67 11.75
C LYS A 608 32.09 -2.51 10.35
N GLN A 609 31.02 -1.74 10.19
CA GLN A 609 30.26 -1.64 8.93
C GLN A 609 30.46 -0.30 8.22
N TYR A 610 30.74 0.76 8.97
CA TYR A 610 30.78 2.11 8.46
C TYR A 610 32.09 2.82 8.82
N ALA A 611 32.38 3.87 8.07
CA ALA A 611 33.44 4.82 8.34
C ALA A 611 32.98 6.22 7.93
N SER A 612 33.57 7.25 8.53
CA SER A 612 33.41 8.62 8.09
C SER A 612 34.77 9.24 7.79
N ASP A 613 34.82 10.15 6.82
CA ASP A 613 36.01 10.96 6.61
C ASP A 613 36.08 12.16 7.59
N GLU A 614 37.11 12.99 7.46
CA GLU A 614 37.30 14.22 8.27
C GLU A 614 36.20 15.28 8.06
N TYR A 615 35.32 15.10 7.08
CA TYR A 615 34.23 16.00 6.74
C TYR A 615 32.87 15.42 7.13
N GLY A 616 32.84 14.26 7.81
CA GLY A 616 31.62 13.59 8.23
C GLY A 616 30.83 12.98 7.07
N VAL A 617 31.48 12.70 5.93
CA VAL A 617 30.86 11.96 4.82
C VAL A 617 30.88 10.47 5.18
N LEU A 618 29.72 9.83 5.09
CA LEU A 618 29.51 8.44 5.46
C LEU A 618 29.88 7.50 4.32
N TYR A 619 30.63 6.47 4.68
CA TYR A 619 31.07 5.38 3.81
C TYR A 619 30.77 4.02 4.43
N ASN A 620 30.83 2.96 3.63
CA ASN A 620 31.07 1.62 4.16
C ASN A 620 32.45 1.53 4.83
N LYS A 621 32.69 0.48 5.62
CA LYS A 621 33.90 0.35 6.45
C LYS A 621 35.19 0.45 5.65
N GLU A 622 35.21 -0.15 4.47
CA GLU A 622 36.35 -0.19 3.57
C GLU A 622 36.58 1.14 2.83
N MET A 623 35.69 2.12 2.99
CA MET A 623 35.68 3.38 2.25
C MET A 623 35.68 3.19 0.72
N THR A 624 34.98 2.16 0.25
CA THR A 624 34.81 1.84 -1.18
C THR A 624 33.46 2.31 -1.74
N GLU A 625 32.49 2.60 -0.88
CA GLU A 625 31.19 3.15 -1.27
C GLU A 625 30.83 4.40 -0.46
N LEU A 626 30.52 5.51 -1.13
CA LEU A 626 29.96 6.71 -0.51
C LEU A 626 28.45 6.49 -0.30
N LEU A 627 28.03 6.47 0.95
CA LEU A 627 26.65 6.18 1.36
C LEU A 627 25.83 7.44 1.60
N CYS A 628 26.39 8.44 2.29
CA CYS A 628 25.70 9.69 2.58
C CYS A 628 26.67 10.87 2.62
N TYR A 629 26.41 11.89 1.80
CA TYR A 629 27.02 13.21 1.93
C TYR A 629 26.10 14.11 2.76
N PRO A 630 26.59 14.73 3.85
CA PRO A 630 25.78 15.58 4.71
C PRO A 630 25.20 16.78 3.95
N LYS A 631 23.86 16.85 3.84
CA LYS A 631 23.15 17.84 3.02
C LYS A 631 23.35 19.28 3.48
N GLY A 632 23.42 19.48 4.79
CA GLY A 632 23.70 20.77 5.41
C GLY A 632 25.17 21.16 5.41
N SER A 633 26.06 20.32 4.88
CA SER A 633 27.48 20.66 4.77
C SER A 633 27.65 21.97 3.99
N PRO A 634 28.36 22.98 4.54
CA PRO A 634 28.56 24.27 3.87
C PRO A 634 29.59 24.20 2.74
N ARG A 635 30.17 23.02 2.48
CA ARG A 635 31.20 22.83 1.47
C ARG A 635 30.60 22.89 0.08
N ASP A 636 31.10 23.82 -0.71
CA ASP A 636 30.80 23.96 -2.14
C ASP A 636 31.60 22.96 -2.98
N ARG A 637 32.61 22.29 -2.40
CA ARG A 637 33.50 21.38 -3.13
C ARG A 637 33.84 20.14 -2.32
N TYR A 638 33.94 19.01 -3.02
CA TYR A 638 34.28 17.73 -2.40
C TYR A 638 35.16 16.87 -3.30
N ARG A 639 36.23 16.35 -2.73
CA ARG A 639 37.11 15.38 -3.38
C ARG A 639 36.84 14.00 -2.79
N VAL A 640 36.19 13.14 -3.56
CA VAL A 640 35.92 11.76 -3.16
C VAL A 640 37.25 10.99 -3.00
N PRO A 641 37.46 10.16 -1.96
CA PRO A 641 38.71 9.42 -1.80
C PRO A 641 39.08 8.49 -2.98
N ASP A 642 40.37 8.26 -3.21
CA ASP A 642 40.86 7.45 -4.34
C ASP A 642 40.46 5.97 -4.29
N GLY A 643 40.06 5.45 -3.11
CA GLY A 643 39.61 4.06 -2.92
C GLY A 643 38.14 3.81 -3.28
N VAL A 644 37.34 4.86 -3.51
CA VAL A 644 35.89 4.74 -3.72
C VAL A 644 35.56 4.20 -5.10
N THR A 645 34.88 3.05 -5.14
CA THR A 645 34.43 2.38 -6.36
C THR A 645 32.96 2.58 -6.67
N ALA A 646 32.16 3.01 -5.69
CA ALA A 646 30.72 3.22 -5.85
C ALA A 646 30.23 4.48 -5.12
N ILE A 647 29.18 5.10 -5.64
CA ILE A 647 28.41 6.14 -4.97
C ILE A 647 26.95 5.67 -4.95
N SER A 648 26.34 5.64 -3.77
CA SER A 648 24.94 5.22 -3.59
C SER A 648 23.97 6.21 -4.25
N ASP A 649 22.81 5.70 -4.67
CA ASP A 649 21.71 6.56 -5.12
C ASP A 649 21.25 7.52 -4.02
N TYR A 650 20.86 8.73 -4.43
CA TYR A 650 20.43 9.84 -3.57
C TYR A 650 21.44 10.37 -2.53
N SER A 651 22.63 9.76 -2.43
CA SER A 651 23.66 10.07 -1.41
C SER A 651 24.16 11.52 -1.42
N ILE A 652 24.02 12.24 -2.54
CA ILE A 652 24.44 13.65 -2.70
C ILE A 652 23.28 14.58 -3.11
N THR A 653 22.02 14.17 -2.90
CA THR A 653 20.83 15.01 -3.24
C THR A 653 20.62 16.17 -2.29
N ASN A 654 20.12 17.30 -2.82
CA ASN A 654 19.80 18.51 -2.06
C ASN A 654 20.98 19.03 -1.21
N THR A 655 22.19 18.98 -1.78
CA THR A 655 23.42 19.45 -1.12
C THR A 655 23.78 20.84 -1.62
N ALA A 656 24.60 21.57 -0.84
CA ALA A 656 25.25 22.80 -1.31
C ALA A 656 26.46 22.54 -2.23
N LEU A 657 26.73 21.27 -2.56
CA LEU A 657 27.89 20.85 -3.32
C LEU A 657 27.78 21.33 -4.77
N ASN A 658 28.74 22.16 -5.17
CA ASN A 658 28.81 22.79 -6.50
C ASN A 658 29.83 22.06 -7.40
N VAL A 659 30.94 21.60 -6.82
CA VAL A 659 32.01 20.90 -7.55
C VAL A 659 32.36 19.60 -6.86
N ILE A 660 32.42 18.50 -7.63
CA ILE A 660 32.83 17.19 -7.11
C ILE A 660 33.99 16.62 -7.93
N SER A 661 34.99 16.06 -7.25
CA SER A 661 36.07 15.28 -7.87
C SER A 661 35.90 13.79 -7.59
N LEU A 662 35.67 13.03 -8.65
CA LEU A 662 35.45 11.59 -8.67
C LEU A 662 36.75 10.82 -8.95
N PRO A 663 36.99 9.67 -8.30
CA PRO A 663 38.25 8.94 -8.43
C PRO A 663 38.29 8.08 -9.69
N ALA A 664 39.49 7.70 -10.12
CA ALA A 664 39.66 6.84 -11.29
C ALA A 664 39.20 5.38 -11.04
N SER A 665 39.00 5.00 -9.78
CA SER A 665 38.49 3.71 -9.32
C SER A 665 36.96 3.59 -9.37
N LEU A 666 36.24 4.70 -9.59
CA LEU A 666 34.79 4.71 -9.64
C LEU A 666 34.28 3.80 -10.77
N MET A 667 33.42 2.86 -10.41
CA MET A 667 32.75 1.93 -11.32
C MET A 667 31.27 2.25 -11.41
N TYR A 668 30.64 2.51 -10.25
CA TYR A 668 29.20 2.75 -10.13
C TYR A 668 28.92 4.17 -9.62
N SER A 669 27.96 4.86 -10.23
CA SER A 669 27.49 6.16 -9.73
C SER A 669 26.02 6.40 -10.05
N PRO A 670 25.30 7.18 -9.23
CA PRO A 670 23.97 7.63 -9.58
C PRO A 670 24.03 8.51 -10.84
N HIS A 671 22.87 8.69 -11.48
CA HIS A 671 22.73 9.67 -12.54
C HIS A 671 22.90 11.08 -11.97
N PHE A 672 23.87 11.86 -12.46
CA PHE A 672 24.15 13.17 -11.86
C PHE A 672 23.15 14.27 -12.25
N ASP A 673 22.27 14.03 -13.23
CA ASP A 673 21.23 14.99 -13.64
C ASP A 673 20.16 15.24 -12.57
N ARG A 674 20.12 14.43 -11.51
CA ARG A 674 19.21 14.62 -10.37
C ARG A 674 19.76 15.58 -9.31
N TYR A 675 20.92 16.22 -9.56
CA TYR A 675 21.62 17.10 -8.62
C TYR A 675 21.74 18.52 -9.18
N ASP A 676 20.68 19.32 -8.99
CA ASP A 676 20.57 20.68 -9.53
C ASP A 676 21.68 21.65 -9.08
N SER A 677 22.37 21.35 -7.97
CA SER A 677 23.43 22.18 -7.40
C SER A 677 24.80 21.99 -8.06
N LEU A 678 25.05 20.85 -8.71
CA LEU A 678 26.37 20.53 -9.27
C LEU A 678 26.61 21.29 -10.58
N ALA A 679 27.56 22.22 -10.59
CA ALA A 679 27.95 22.92 -11.81
C ALA A 679 29.12 22.26 -12.56
N LEU A 680 29.95 21.44 -11.89
CA LEU A 680 31.14 20.86 -12.50
C LEU A 680 31.57 19.56 -11.82
N ILE A 681 31.91 18.56 -12.65
CA ILE A 681 32.48 17.28 -12.20
C ILE A 681 33.92 17.17 -12.73
N TYR A 682 34.87 16.95 -11.83
CA TYR A 682 36.20 16.46 -12.18
C TYR A 682 36.20 14.94 -12.08
N PHE A 683 36.69 14.25 -13.10
CA PHE A 683 36.88 12.80 -13.06
C PHE A 683 38.35 12.50 -13.28
N ARG A 684 39.02 11.94 -12.26
CA ARG A 684 40.45 11.64 -12.30
C ARG A 684 40.81 10.48 -13.24
N GLY A 685 39.84 9.67 -13.66
CA GLY A 685 40.02 8.62 -14.64
C GLY A 685 40.08 9.11 -16.09
N ASN A 686 40.08 8.17 -17.03
CA ASN A 686 40.14 8.45 -18.47
C ASN A 686 38.75 8.45 -19.13
N LYS A 687 38.69 8.78 -20.43
CA LYS A 687 37.42 8.90 -21.16
C LYS A 687 36.67 7.57 -21.28
N ASP A 688 37.38 6.45 -21.39
CA ASP A 688 36.77 5.13 -21.56
C ASP A 688 36.14 4.66 -20.25
N GLN A 689 36.81 4.90 -19.11
CA GLN A 689 36.24 4.65 -17.79
C GLN A 689 34.96 5.47 -17.56
N TRP A 690 34.98 6.76 -17.88
CA TRP A 690 33.78 7.61 -17.79
C TRP A 690 32.64 7.14 -18.70
N LYS A 691 32.99 6.62 -19.89
CA LYS A 691 31.99 6.07 -20.81
C LYS A 691 31.35 4.79 -20.23
N ASN A 692 32.14 3.93 -19.59
CA ASN A 692 31.64 2.71 -18.98
C ASN A 692 30.65 3.00 -17.84
N ILE A 693 30.98 3.93 -16.94
CA ILE A 693 30.07 4.38 -15.86
C ILE A 693 28.72 4.83 -16.44
N LYS A 694 28.75 5.62 -17.53
CA LYS A 694 27.52 6.11 -18.16
C LYS A 694 26.71 5.03 -18.87
N ASN A 695 27.34 3.98 -19.38
CA ASN A 695 26.62 2.88 -20.03
C ASN A 695 25.74 2.12 -19.02
N GLU A 696 26.07 2.16 -17.74
CA GLU A 696 25.27 1.52 -16.68
C GLU A 696 23.97 2.28 -16.38
N TRP A 697 23.81 3.52 -16.86
CA TRP A 697 22.59 4.31 -16.66
C TRP A 697 21.40 3.91 -17.56
N GLY A 698 21.62 3.08 -18.59
CA GLY A 698 20.58 2.62 -19.53
C GLY A 698 20.21 3.63 -20.65
N ASP A 699 19.44 3.16 -21.64
CA ASP A 699 19.00 3.97 -22.80
C ASP A 699 17.72 4.76 -22.48
N GLY A 700 17.72 6.08 -22.73
CA GLY A 700 16.51 6.93 -22.63
C GLY A 700 16.67 8.24 -21.85
N HIS A 701 17.85 8.52 -21.29
CA HIS A 701 18.09 9.68 -20.43
C HIS A 701 18.81 10.82 -21.16
N SER A 702 18.58 12.06 -20.72
CA SER A 702 19.10 13.27 -21.36
C SER A 702 20.59 13.47 -21.08
N ASP A 703 21.30 14.14 -22.02
CA ASP A 703 22.68 14.61 -21.87
C ASP A 703 22.85 15.75 -20.83
N SER A 704 21.93 15.89 -19.86
CA SER A 704 21.81 17.06 -18.97
C SER A 704 22.63 16.94 -17.68
N CYS A 705 23.77 16.24 -17.75
CA CYS A 705 24.71 16.18 -16.64
C CYS A 705 25.48 17.51 -16.48
N ALA A 706 25.92 17.79 -15.26
CA ALA A 706 26.96 18.78 -15.02
C ALA A 706 28.17 18.50 -15.94
N PRO A 707 28.80 19.54 -16.54
CA PRO A 707 29.98 19.34 -17.39
C PRO A 707 31.09 18.55 -16.68
N VAL A 708 31.74 17.64 -17.42
CA VAL A 708 32.78 16.76 -16.86
C VAL A 708 34.15 17.06 -17.45
N ILE A 709 35.16 17.24 -16.59
CA ILE A 709 36.58 17.39 -16.94
C ILE A 709 37.31 16.09 -16.61
N ILE A 710 37.86 15.45 -17.64
CA ILE A 710 38.50 14.13 -17.56
C ILE A 710 40.01 14.23 -17.31
N GLY A 711 40.54 13.32 -16.50
CA GLY A 711 41.96 13.09 -16.25
C GLY A 711 42.62 14.13 -15.34
N ARG A 712 41.83 14.85 -14.54
CA ARG A 712 42.31 15.91 -13.64
C ARG A 712 41.53 15.92 -12.35
N ASP A 713 42.16 16.47 -11.33
CA ASP A 713 41.54 16.78 -10.04
C ASP A 713 41.10 18.25 -9.97
N ILE A 714 40.38 18.62 -8.91
CA ILE A 714 40.06 20.03 -8.60
C ILE A 714 41.40 20.80 -8.49
N PRO A 715 41.60 21.86 -9.29
CA PRO A 715 42.83 22.63 -9.23
C PRO A 715 42.93 23.41 -7.92
N GLU A 716 44.12 23.46 -7.33
CA GLU A 716 44.41 24.30 -6.15
C GLU A 716 44.32 25.81 -6.47
N ASP A 717 44.53 26.18 -7.74
CA ASP A 717 44.42 27.56 -8.23
C ASP A 717 42.95 27.95 -8.49
N GLU A 718 42.44 28.83 -7.63
CA GLU A 718 41.10 29.42 -7.75
C GLU A 718 40.84 30.10 -9.09
N ALA A 719 41.83 30.75 -9.71
CA ALA A 719 41.63 31.40 -11.01
C ALA A 719 41.34 30.36 -12.10
N LYS A 720 41.99 29.20 -12.00
CA LYS A 720 41.80 28.08 -12.92
C LYS A 720 40.46 27.38 -12.69
N LEU A 721 40.06 27.16 -11.45
CA LEU A 721 38.74 26.63 -11.12
C LEU A 721 37.63 27.56 -11.63
N ASN A 722 37.74 28.86 -11.38
CA ASN A 722 36.77 29.85 -11.85
C ASN A 722 36.68 29.89 -13.38
N SER A 723 37.80 29.70 -14.07
CA SER A 723 37.82 29.56 -15.53
C SER A 723 37.10 28.30 -16.01
N ASP A 724 37.34 27.16 -15.37
CA ASP A 724 36.67 25.89 -15.68
C ASP A 724 35.15 25.98 -15.42
N LEU A 725 34.74 26.60 -14.32
CA LEU A 725 33.33 26.88 -13.98
C LEU A 725 32.67 27.83 -14.99
N ALA A 726 33.35 28.90 -15.41
CA ALA A 726 32.84 29.81 -16.44
C ALA A 726 32.63 29.08 -17.77
N LEU A 727 33.57 28.20 -18.15
CA LEU A 727 33.47 27.37 -19.35
C LEU A 727 32.33 26.34 -19.24
N ALA A 728 32.17 25.70 -18.08
CA ALA A 728 31.08 24.78 -17.77
C ALA A 728 29.72 25.49 -17.95
N ASN A 729 29.54 26.64 -17.31
CA ASN A 729 28.34 27.48 -17.42
C ASN A 729 28.03 27.87 -18.87
N LEU A 730 29.05 28.23 -19.66
CA LEU A 730 28.88 28.57 -21.07
C LEU A 730 28.39 27.35 -21.87
N LYS A 731 28.97 26.16 -21.63
CA LYS A 731 28.54 24.91 -22.28
C LYS A 731 27.09 24.57 -21.93
N THR A 732 26.70 24.69 -20.65
CA THR A 732 25.33 24.46 -20.20
C THR A 732 24.35 25.41 -20.87
N ARG A 733 24.67 26.72 -20.96
CA ARG A 733 23.85 27.71 -21.68
C ARG A 733 23.71 27.36 -23.17
N PHE A 734 24.78 26.94 -23.83
CA PHE A 734 24.71 26.51 -25.23
C PHE A 734 23.86 25.23 -25.42
N ALA A 735 23.94 24.27 -24.49
CA ALA A 735 23.10 23.09 -24.50
C ALA A 735 21.61 23.45 -24.36
N LEU A 736 21.28 24.37 -23.43
CA LEU A 736 19.92 24.89 -23.25
C LEU A 736 19.40 25.61 -24.51
N ILE A 737 20.24 26.44 -25.14
CA ILE A 737 19.91 27.09 -26.42
C ILE A 737 19.63 26.05 -27.50
N ARG A 738 20.45 24.99 -27.63
CA ARG A 738 20.21 23.91 -28.60
C ARG A 738 18.91 23.15 -28.31
N ALA A 739 18.61 22.85 -27.05
CA ALA A 739 17.37 22.20 -26.64
C ALA A 739 16.16 23.07 -26.99
N ASN A 740 16.21 24.37 -26.70
CA ASN A 740 15.16 25.33 -27.07
C ASN A 740 14.98 25.44 -28.59
N ILE A 741 16.08 25.47 -29.36
CA ILE A 741 16.01 25.43 -30.84
C ILE A 741 15.34 24.14 -31.32
N LYS A 742 15.69 22.98 -30.75
CA LYS A 742 15.07 21.69 -31.08
C LYS A 742 13.57 21.70 -30.81
N ILE A 743 13.15 22.19 -29.64
CA ILE A 743 11.72 22.33 -29.28
C ILE A 743 10.98 23.24 -30.28
N ILE A 744 11.60 24.36 -30.68
CA ILE A 744 11.04 25.27 -31.68
C ILE A 744 10.90 24.56 -33.04
N ILE A 745 11.93 23.84 -33.48
CA ILE A 745 11.90 23.05 -34.72
C ILE A 745 10.78 22.00 -34.66
N ASP A 746 10.66 21.26 -33.56
CA ASP A 746 9.62 20.24 -33.39
C ASP A 746 8.20 20.84 -33.37
N LYS A 747 8.04 22.05 -32.82
CA LYS A 747 6.78 22.79 -32.89
C LYS A 747 6.45 23.24 -34.31
N ILE A 748 7.45 23.73 -35.06
CA ILE A 748 7.30 24.08 -36.48
C ILE A 748 6.93 22.85 -37.30
N ILE A 749 7.62 21.72 -37.12
CA ILE A 749 7.33 20.47 -37.81
C ILE A 749 5.89 20.01 -37.51
N ARG A 750 5.45 20.05 -36.25
CA ARG A 750 4.07 19.68 -35.87
C ARG A 750 3.04 20.63 -36.48
N PHE A 751 3.31 21.93 -36.51
CA PHE A 751 2.44 22.92 -37.13
C PHE A 751 2.32 22.70 -38.65
N LEU A 752 3.45 22.48 -39.33
CA LEU A 752 3.48 22.18 -40.76
C LEU A 752 2.75 20.87 -41.08
N LYS A 753 2.94 19.81 -40.29
CA LYS A 753 2.19 18.55 -40.43
C LYS A 753 0.68 18.78 -40.35
N ARG A 754 0.19 19.54 -39.36
CA ARG A 754 -1.24 19.89 -39.22
C ARG A 754 -1.79 20.64 -40.45
N ILE A 755 -0.99 21.55 -41.04
CA ILE A 755 -1.37 22.24 -42.26
C ILE A 755 -1.47 21.26 -43.43
N PHE A 756 -0.45 20.43 -43.65
CA PHE A 756 -0.42 19.46 -44.75
C PHE A 756 -1.54 18.43 -44.65
N ASP A 757 -1.81 17.92 -43.45
CA ASP A 757 -2.93 17.03 -43.16
C ASP A 757 -4.29 17.69 -43.49
N SER A 758 -4.45 18.99 -43.22
CA SER A 758 -5.69 19.73 -43.48
C SER A 758 -5.98 20.00 -44.97
N ILE A 759 -4.96 19.90 -45.84
CA ILE A 759 -5.08 20.14 -47.29
C ILE A 759 -4.89 18.87 -48.13
N GLY A 760 -4.83 17.69 -47.50
CA GLY A 760 -4.79 16.39 -48.19
C GLY A 760 -3.49 16.09 -48.94
N ILE A 761 -2.39 16.77 -48.58
CA ILE A 761 -1.05 16.53 -49.15
C ILE A 761 -0.29 15.67 -48.14
N ARG A 762 0.10 14.45 -48.53
CA ARG A 762 0.92 13.56 -47.71
C ARG A 762 2.36 14.02 -47.63
#